data_AF-A0A558CRI5-F1
#
_entry.id   AF-A0A558CRI5-F1
#
_cell.length_a   1.000
_cell.length_b   1.000
_cell.length_c   1.000
_cell.angle_alpha   90.00
_cell.angle_beta   90.00
_cell.angle_gamma   90.00
#
_symmetry.space_group_name_H-M   'P 1'
#
loop_
_entity.id
_entity.type
_entity.pdbx_description
1 polymer ?
#
loop_
_entity_poly.entity_id
_entity_poly.type
_entity_poly.pdbx_seq_one_letter_code
_entity_poly.pdbx_strand_id
1 'polypeptide(L)'
;MSTPKPSKHGLARARAQLRGLGQLARAVAANPELRREVIRGLLHRAGPAAPAASAESVAPAAQAGPAHTPPAGLAAFSSTARASRPVPATVEQTVAFLTEPARFPEWMTLHSGWRGEPPERAEAGLRFTQQAKIMGIPADLRWTVAEAGEDGLELRGTGPMGLTFGFWLTVRPHSGGAEVFFDAGLDGQPVKGPMGASVVRSLSEELDASLAKLADVLGRNAHTRPRRKPVLHRASGRTLDPATPVLVGAGQFVQREPGTLDPVALSVKALRRAAEDSGAGESLLAAADAVYSVASASWTYRDQSALVAREVGARPKETVQSSRFGGDGAQLLINAAAEAIASGDAEVVLVTGAEAGASLAAAQKRGARPDWPVQDDSVAPTRVLGIDKVANNPAEAGAGLGAPIYMYALIESAVRASLGRDPAAHQRAIGELWSRFSSVASANRHAWQPTALSAEEIARPSADNRMVSAPYTKLLCANLQVDLASGLILCSVAAAEAAGVPQDKWVFPHAGASGHDEWFVSERASLAASPAIRAIGRAALGHAGVSIEDVEEVDLYSCFPSAVQIAARELGLPTDDPARPLTVTGGLTFAGGPGNNYGSHAVAVLVQRLRDEPGAFGLSTSLGWYATKHSIGVYSATPPQRPFRHLQPIVENPPSRPVRTDHAGPGVLEAYTVPYSRDGEPEAAVLSVLTPDGARVLLRSTQPEILEALTGADDPVRRPVEVAADGAVTFTGTDRRSLPAPPPAPVLVERRGPVTVITLNRPEVRNAVNLAMAEALERAIDAFEADPDAQVAVLTGAGGAFCSGMDLKGAARGEFPMTEKRGPLGLAAKPPVKPLIAAVEGHALAGGCELALVADLIVAAEDAQFGIPEPKRGLAAAAGGVLRLRERLPRNVAMELALTGDPMPAARLAELGLINALAPAGKVLDAALDLAGRIAVNAPVSVRVSKRIVDEAVDWTTEEAFRRQGDIASAAVLSEDATEGVLAFTEKRPPVWKGR
;
A
#
# COMPACT_ATOMS: atom_id res chain seq x y z
N MET A 1 1.21 -25.31 43.93
CA MET A 1 -0.18 -25.45 44.43
C MET A 1 -1.09 -25.87 43.28
N SER A 2 -2.12 -26.66 43.59
CA SER A 2 -2.96 -27.45 42.67
C SER A 2 -3.73 -26.63 41.63
N THR A 3 -3.67 -27.05 40.35
CA THR A 3 -4.45 -26.50 39.22
C THR A 3 -5.89 -27.06 39.20
N PRO A 4 -6.91 -26.26 38.83
CA PRO A 4 -8.31 -26.72 38.83
C PRO A 4 -8.61 -27.63 37.62
N LYS A 5 -9.39 -28.69 37.86
CA LYS A 5 -9.88 -29.62 36.82
C LYS A 5 -10.95 -28.95 35.92
N PRO A 6 -10.98 -29.25 34.61
CA PRO A 6 -12.01 -28.76 33.70
C PRO A 6 -13.37 -29.42 33.99
N SER A 7 -14.46 -28.68 33.77
CA SER A 7 -15.82 -29.08 34.15
C SER A 7 -16.36 -30.26 33.32
N LYS A 8 -17.11 -31.16 33.98
CA LYS A 8 -17.70 -32.38 33.39
C LYS A 8 -18.70 -32.12 32.23
N HIS A 9 -19.11 -30.88 31.98
CA HIS A 9 -20.10 -30.56 30.93
C HIS A 9 -19.48 -30.37 29.53
N GLY A 10 -18.22 -29.96 29.41
CA GLY A 10 -17.56 -29.80 28.10
C GLY A 10 -17.27 -31.15 27.41
N LEU A 11 -16.84 -32.15 28.18
CA LEU A 11 -16.51 -33.50 27.68
C LEU A 11 -17.75 -34.30 27.24
N ALA A 12 -18.92 -34.04 27.83
CA ALA A 12 -20.17 -34.68 27.45
C ALA A 12 -20.70 -34.17 26.10
N ARG A 13 -20.54 -32.86 25.83
CA ARG A 13 -20.99 -32.21 24.58
C ARG A 13 -20.13 -32.60 23.37
N ALA A 14 -18.81 -32.70 23.56
CA ALA A 14 -17.89 -33.17 22.52
C ALA A 14 -18.11 -34.65 22.15
N ARG A 15 -18.43 -35.52 23.13
CA ARG A 15 -18.76 -36.94 22.87
C ARG A 15 -20.10 -37.12 22.14
N ALA A 16 -21.07 -36.23 22.35
CA ALA A 16 -22.34 -36.26 21.62
C ALA A 16 -22.17 -35.83 20.14
N GLN A 17 -21.38 -34.79 19.87
CA GLN A 17 -21.07 -34.34 18.51
C GLN A 17 -20.27 -35.38 17.70
N LEU A 18 -19.30 -36.06 18.33
CA LEU A 18 -18.52 -37.12 17.67
C LEU A 18 -19.37 -38.38 17.38
N ARG A 19 -20.36 -38.71 18.22
CA ARG A 19 -21.32 -39.80 17.93
C ARG A 19 -22.29 -39.44 16.81
N GLY A 20 -22.71 -38.18 16.70
CA GLY A 20 -23.55 -37.69 15.60
C GLY A 20 -22.84 -37.74 14.24
N LEU A 21 -21.58 -37.32 14.19
CA LEU A 21 -20.75 -37.40 12.97
C LEU A 21 -20.49 -38.85 12.54
N GLY A 22 -20.28 -39.77 13.49
CA GLY A 22 -20.10 -41.20 13.21
C GLY A 22 -21.37 -41.95 12.79
N GLN A 23 -22.56 -41.42 13.10
CA GLN A 23 -23.84 -41.93 12.60
C GLN A 23 -24.16 -41.38 11.20
N LEU A 24 -23.84 -40.11 10.93
CA LEU A 24 -23.99 -39.49 9.60
C LEU A 24 -23.09 -40.17 8.56
N ALA A 25 -21.82 -40.46 8.91
CA ALA A 25 -20.89 -41.15 8.03
C ALA A 25 -21.35 -42.59 7.67
N ARG A 26 -22.01 -43.28 8.61
CA ARG A 26 -22.60 -44.61 8.36
C ARG A 26 -23.88 -44.56 7.53
N ALA A 27 -24.71 -43.53 7.70
CA ALA A 27 -25.91 -43.32 6.89
C ALA A 27 -25.58 -42.97 5.43
N VAL A 28 -24.53 -42.17 5.19
CA VAL A 28 -24.05 -41.81 3.84
C VAL A 28 -23.38 -43.01 3.14
N ALA A 29 -22.72 -43.90 3.88
CA ALA A 29 -22.13 -45.12 3.32
C ALA A 29 -23.16 -46.20 2.94
N ALA A 30 -24.30 -46.24 3.64
CA ALA A 30 -25.33 -47.26 3.45
C ALA A 30 -26.42 -46.88 2.42
N ASN A 31 -26.52 -45.61 2.00
CA ASN A 31 -27.56 -45.14 1.08
C ASN A 31 -26.96 -44.57 -0.22
N PRO A 32 -27.11 -45.27 -1.37
CA PRO A 32 -26.54 -44.87 -2.66
C PRO A 32 -27.03 -43.52 -3.20
N GLU A 33 -28.24 -43.07 -2.81
CA GLU A 33 -28.80 -41.80 -3.28
C GLU A 33 -28.21 -40.59 -2.55
N LEU A 34 -28.07 -40.70 -1.22
CA LEU A 34 -27.36 -39.70 -0.40
C LEU A 34 -25.89 -39.55 -0.80
N ARG A 35 -25.25 -40.66 -1.20
CA ARG A 35 -23.87 -40.64 -1.72
C ARG A 35 -23.77 -39.87 -3.04
N ARG A 36 -24.79 -39.96 -3.92
CA ARG A 36 -24.86 -39.19 -5.17
C ARG A 36 -25.12 -37.71 -4.93
N GLU A 37 -25.95 -37.35 -3.96
CA GLU A 37 -26.20 -35.93 -3.60
C GLU A 37 -24.96 -35.24 -3.00
N VAL A 38 -24.23 -35.92 -2.12
CA VAL A 38 -22.99 -35.36 -1.52
C VAL A 38 -21.89 -35.20 -2.57
N ILE A 39 -21.75 -36.15 -3.50
CA ILE A 39 -20.80 -36.05 -4.61
C ILE A 39 -21.21 -34.93 -5.59
N ARG A 40 -22.51 -34.74 -5.84
CA ARG A 40 -23.03 -33.65 -6.69
C ARG A 40 -22.80 -32.27 -6.05
N GLY A 41 -22.90 -32.15 -4.72
CA GLY A 41 -22.62 -30.92 -3.98
C GLY A 41 -21.13 -30.54 -3.90
N LEU A 42 -20.22 -31.52 -3.99
CA LEU A 42 -18.77 -31.28 -3.99
C LEU A 42 -18.21 -30.91 -5.37
N LEU A 43 -18.92 -31.23 -6.46
CA LEU A 43 -18.48 -30.99 -7.84
C LEU A 43 -19.07 -29.70 -8.47
N HIS A 44 -19.86 -28.92 -7.74
CA HIS A 44 -20.38 -27.62 -8.19
C HIS A 44 -19.91 -26.47 -7.29
N ARG A 45 -18.69 -25.99 -7.56
CA ARG A 45 -18.31 -24.59 -7.36
C ARG A 45 -17.72 -24.07 -8.66
N ALA A 46 -18.58 -23.55 -9.53
CA ALA A 46 -18.20 -22.72 -10.67
C ALA A 46 -19.32 -21.73 -11.00
N GLY A 47 -18.96 -20.44 -11.02
CA GLY A 47 -19.54 -19.38 -11.86
C GLY A 47 -20.91 -18.80 -11.49
N PRO A 48 -21.12 -17.48 -11.68
CA PRO A 48 -22.44 -16.88 -11.64
C PRO A 48 -23.26 -17.36 -12.85
N ALA A 49 -24.52 -17.73 -12.60
CA ALA A 49 -25.44 -18.30 -13.58
C ALA A 49 -25.91 -17.25 -14.60
N ALA A 50 -25.89 -17.62 -15.88
CA ALA A 50 -26.64 -16.98 -16.94
C ALA A 50 -28.16 -17.19 -16.73
N PRO A 51 -29.03 -16.22 -17.07
CA PRO A 51 -30.47 -16.41 -16.93
C PRO A 51 -31.02 -17.36 -18.00
N ALA A 52 -31.90 -18.27 -17.55
CA ALA A 52 -32.57 -19.26 -18.37
C ALA A 52 -33.66 -18.64 -19.25
N ALA A 53 -33.74 -19.12 -20.49
CA ALA A 53 -34.75 -18.78 -21.48
C ALA A 53 -36.16 -19.25 -21.06
N SER A 54 -37.15 -18.35 -21.16
CA SER A 54 -38.57 -18.68 -21.25
C SER A 54 -39.09 -18.41 -22.67
N ALA A 55 -39.98 -19.29 -23.12
CA ALA A 55 -40.43 -19.44 -24.50
C ALA A 55 -41.36 -18.32 -25.01
N GLU A 56 -41.30 -18.16 -26.34
CA GLU A 56 -42.26 -17.55 -27.27
C GLU A 56 -42.64 -16.08 -27.03
N SER A 57 -41.83 -15.19 -27.60
CA SER A 57 -42.34 -13.95 -28.20
C SER A 57 -41.89 -13.87 -29.66
N VAL A 58 -42.86 -13.53 -30.52
CA VAL A 58 -42.73 -13.36 -31.95
C VAL A 58 -41.54 -12.46 -32.26
N ALA A 59 -40.55 -12.98 -33.00
CA ALA A 59 -39.41 -12.21 -33.46
C ALA A 59 -39.91 -11.01 -34.28
N PRO A 60 -39.65 -9.76 -33.85
CA PRO A 60 -39.74 -8.65 -34.76
C PRO A 60 -38.60 -8.83 -35.76
N ALA A 61 -38.91 -8.74 -37.05
CA ALA A 61 -37.94 -8.81 -38.13
C ALA A 61 -36.72 -7.95 -37.77
N ALA A 62 -35.53 -8.56 -37.84
CA ALA A 62 -34.27 -7.84 -37.74
C ALA A 62 -34.31 -6.68 -38.74
N GLN A 63 -34.42 -5.45 -38.25
CA GLN A 63 -34.12 -4.29 -39.07
C GLN A 63 -32.66 -4.46 -39.49
N ALA A 64 -32.44 -4.60 -40.79
CA ALA A 64 -31.11 -4.61 -41.37
C ALA A 64 -30.38 -3.35 -40.87
N GLY A 65 -29.30 -3.53 -40.11
CA GLY A 65 -28.42 -2.43 -39.73
C GLY A 65 -27.93 -1.68 -40.97
N PRO A 66 -27.48 -0.43 -40.84
CA PRO A 66 -27.04 0.39 -41.96
C PRO A 66 -26.00 -0.38 -42.80
N ALA A 67 -26.21 -0.43 -44.12
CA ALA A 67 -25.33 -1.14 -45.02
C ALA A 67 -23.91 -0.54 -44.97
N HIS A 68 -22.97 -1.30 -44.42
CA HIS A 68 -21.58 -0.88 -44.35
C HIS A 68 -20.93 -0.92 -45.74
N THR A 69 -20.41 0.22 -46.19
CA THR A 69 -19.61 0.33 -47.42
C THR A 69 -18.14 0.49 -47.04
N PRO A 70 -17.24 -0.43 -47.43
CA PRO A 70 -15.82 -0.33 -47.11
C PRO A 70 -15.22 1.01 -47.60
N PRO A 71 -14.39 1.68 -46.78
CA PRO A 71 -13.83 2.98 -47.13
C PRO A 71 -12.86 2.91 -48.32
N ALA A 72 -12.84 3.97 -49.13
CA ALA A 72 -11.95 4.08 -50.27
C ALA A 72 -10.47 4.03 -49.80
N GLY A 73 -9.66 3.21 -50.47
CA GLY A 73 -8.24 3.01 -50.11
C GLY A 73 -7.96 1.87 -49.13
N LEU A 74 -8.98 1.25 -48.51
CA LEU A 74 -8.78 0.03 -47.69
C LEU A 74 -8.22 -1.13 -48.51
N ALA A 75 -8.65 -1.25 -49.77
CA ALA A 75 -8.18 -2.27 -50.72
C ALA A 75 -6.70 -2.13 -51.12
N ALA A 76 -6.04 -1.02 -50.78
CA ALA A 76 -4.61 -0.82 -51.06
C ALA A 76 -3.69 -1.54 -50.06
N PHE A 77 -4.23 -2.06 -48.95
CA PHE A 77 -3.47 -2.76 -47.92
C PHE A 77 -3.52 -4.27 -48.10
N SER A 78 -2.39 -4.95 -47.86
CA SER A 78 -2.29 -6.40 -48.00
C SER A 78 -3.11 -7.22 -47.00
N SER A 79 -3.57 -6.59 -45.91
CA SER A 79 -4.41 -7.21 -44.89
C SER A 79 -5.31 -6.18 -44.23
N THR A 80 -6.50 -6.60 -43.82
CA THR A 80 -7.52 -5.71 -43.27
C THR A 80 -8.20 -6.32 -42.05
N ALA A 81 -8.55 -5.50 -41.07
CA ALA A 81 -9.34 -5.84 -39.89
C ALA A 81 -10.55 -4.90 -39.78
N ARG A 82 -11.63 -5.37 -39.17
CA ARG A 82 -12.85 -4.58 -38.96
C ARG A 82 -13.51 -4.94 -37.64
N ALA A 83 -14.02 -3.92 -36.97
CA ALA A 83 -15.04 -4.06 -35.94
C ALA A 83 -16.15 -3.03 -36.18
N SER A 84 -17.37 -3.32 -35.74
CA SER A 84 -18.43 -2.33 -35.63
C SER A 84 -19.19 -2.51 -34.33
N ARG A 85 -19.68 -1.40 -33.77
CA ARG A 85 -20.45 -1.44 -32.53
C ARG A 85 -21.41 -0.25 -32.44
N PRO A 86 -22.65 -0.45 -31.98
CA PRO A 86 -23.53 0.65 -31.59
C PRO A 86 -22.99 1.34 -30.34
N VAL A 87 -23.05 2.67 -30.31
CA VAL A 87 -22.67 3.52 -29.18
C VAL A 87 -23.84 4.41 -28.76
N PRO A 88 -24.03 4.67 -27.46
CA PRO A 88 -25.18 5.42 -26.94
C PRO A 88 -24.97 6.95 -26.99
N ALA A 89 -24.48 7.47 -28.12
CA ALA A 89 -24.24 8.90 -28.36
C ALA A 89 -24.67 9.28 -29.79
N THR A 90 -24.98 10.56 -30.05
CA THR A 90 -25.34 10.99 -31.43
C THR A 90 -24.15 10.86 -32.38
N VAL A 91 -24.41 10.86 -33.69
CA VAL A 91 -23.34 10.85 -34.72
C VAL A 91 -22.38 12.02 -34.49
N GLU A 92 -22.90 13.23 -34.32
CA GLU A 92 -22.12 14.44 -34.05
C GLU A 92 -21.25 14.31 -32.79
N GLN A 93 -21.81 13.83 -31.67
CA GLN A 93 -21.07 13.63 -30.43
C GLN A 93 -19.97 12.58 -30.56
N THR A 94 -20.27 11.50 -31.28
CA THR A 94 -19.34 10.39 -31.50
C THR A 94 -18.20 10.81 -32.40
N VAL A 95 -18.49 11.55 -33.47
CA VAL A 95 -17.47 12.11 -34.38
C VAL A 95 -16.60 13.14 -33.68
N ALA A 96 -17.19 14.06 -32.91
CA ALA A 96 -16.44 15.02 -32.10
C ALA A 96 -15.49 14.32 -31.11
N PHE A 97 -15.94 13.22 -30.49
CA PHE A 97 -15.11 12.42 -29.59
C PHE A 97 -13.96 11.70 -30.31
N LEU A 98 -14.25 11.08 -31.45
CA LEU A 98 -13.27 10.32 -32.24
C LEU A 98 -12.21 11.23 -32.89
N THR A 99 -12.56 12.48 -33.20
CA THR A 99 -11.67 13.48 -33.81
C THR A 99 -10.81 14.25 -32.80
N GLU A 100 -10.74 13.81 -31.54
CA GLU A 100 -9.85 14.36 -30.50
C GLU A 100 -8.78 13.33 -30.11
N PRO A 101 -7.59 13.31 -30.76
CA PRO A 101 -6.56 12.30 -30.52
C PRO A 101 -6.17 12.19 -29.04
N ALA A 102 -6.07 13.30 -28.30
CA ALA A 102 -5.78 13.32 -26.86
C ALA A 102 -6.67 12.39 -26.01
N ARG A 103 -7.86 12.02 -26.49
CA ARG A 103 -8.82 11.14 -25.82
C ARG A 103 -8.66 9.66 -26.16
N PHE A 104 -7.76 9.32 -27.07
CA PHE A 104 -7.40 7.94 -27.38
C PHE A 104 -7.06 7.07 -26.15
N PRO A 105 -6.35 7.55 -25.10
CA PRO A 105 -6.13 6.76 -23.89
C PRO A 105 -7.42 6.29 -23.18
N GLU A 106 -8.50 7.05 -23.32
CA GLU A 106 -9.77 6.73 -22.66
C GLU A 106 -10.36 5.44 -23.21
N TRP A 107 -10.28 5.21 -24.53
CA TRP A 107 -11.06 4.15 -25.20
C TRP A 107 -10.25 3.23 -26.11
N MET A 108 -9.23 3.73 -26.80
CA MET A 108 -8.46 2.92 -27.73
C MET A 108 -7.49 2.06 -26.92
N THR A 109 -7.77 0.76 -26.84
CA THR A 109 -6.99 -0.21 -26.04
C THR A 109 -5.56 -0.37 -26.58
N LEU A 110 -5.39 -0.09 -27.87
CA LEU A 110 -4.13 0.07 -28.55
C LEU A 110 -3.37 1.34 -28.13
N HIS A 111 -3.78 2.15 -27.15
CA HIS A 111 -3.07 3.36 -26.74
C HIS A 111 -2.26 3.13 -25.45
N SER A 112 -1.02 3.61 -25.40
CA SER A 112 -0.13 3.52 -24.24
C SER A 112 0.56 4.83 -23.84
N GLY A 113 0.49 5.88 -24.66
CA GLY A 113 1.06 7.19 -24.34
C GLY A 113 1.26 8.09 -25.57
N TRP A 114 1.99 9.19 -25.41
CA TRP A 114 2.31 10.14 -26.48
C TRP A 114 3.81 10.41 -26.54
N ARG A 115 4.32 10.65 -27.74
CA ARG A 115 5.63 11.27 -27.94
C ARG A 115 5.44 12.77 -28.15
N GLY A 116 5.74 13.54 -27.11
CA GLY A 116 5.45 14.97 -27.07
C GLY A 116 4.06 15.26 -26.51
N GLU A 117 3.56 16.48 -26.71
CA GLU A 117 2.23 16.87 -26.25
C GLU A 117 1.13 16.13 -27.03
N PRO A 118 0.05 15.68 -26.35
CA PRO A 118 -1.06 15.00 -26.99
C PRO A 118 -1.77 15.95 -27.98
N PRO A 119 -2.06 15.51 -29.22
CA PRO A 119 -2.72 16.36 -30.20
C PRO A 119 -4.16 16.64 -29.76
N GLU A 120 -4.53 17.92 -29.69
CA GLU A 120 -5.83 18.27 -29.12
C GLU A 120 -6.99 17.92 -30.05
N ARG A 121 -6.87 18.18 -31.36
CA ARG A 121 -7.92 17.95 -32.36
C ARG A 121 -7.31 17.45 -33.66
N ALA A 122 -7.97 16.50 -34.32
CA ALA A 122 -7.56 15.97 -35.61
C ALA A 122 -8.01 16.90 -36.74
N GLU A 123 -7.06 17.42 -37.51
CA GLU A 123 -7.30 18.19 -38.74
C GLU A 123 -6.49 17.58 -39.87
N ALA A 124 -7.00 17.63 -41.11
CA ALA A 124 -6.31 17.07 -42.26
C ALA A 124 -4.88 17.61 -42.38
N GLY A 125 -3.90 16.72 -42.51
CA GLY A 125 -2.48 17.04 -42.55
C GLY A 125 -1.78 17.07 -41.19
N LEU A 126 -2.49 17.02 -40.06
CA LEU A 126 -1.90 16.94 -38.73
C LEU A 126 -1.05 15.67 -38.60
N ARG A 127 0.18 15.83 -38.09
CA ARG A 127 1.10 14.73 -37.81
C ARG A 127 1.35 14.60 -36.32
N PHE A 128 1.27 13.38 -35.82
CA PHE A 128 1.53 13.10 -34.41
C PHE A 128 2.12 11.72 -34.21
N THR A 129 2.73 11.50 -33.05
CA THR A 129 3.30 10.19 -32.70
C THR A 129 2.61 9.65 -31.46
N GLN A 130 1.80 8.62 -31.67
CA GLN A 130 1.11 7.89 -30.62
C GLN A 130 2.02 6.77 -30.12
N GLN A 131 2.19 6.65 -28.80
CA GLN A 131 2.66 5.40 -28.22
C GLN A 131 1.45 4.46 -28.14
N ALA A 132 1.50 3.36 -28.89
CA ALA A 132 0.40 2.43 -29.04
C ALA A 132 0.70 1.11 -28.35
N LYS A 133 -0.26 0.17 -28.34
CA LYS A 133 0.02 -1.24 -28.20
C LYS A 133 -0.42 -2.01 -29.42
N ILE A 134 0.51 -2.59 -30.17
CA ILE A 134 0.15 -3.52 -31.25
C ILE A 134 0.44 -4.92 -30.73
N MET A 135 -0.55 -5.81 -30.68
CA MET A 135 -0.41 -7.14 -30.05
C MET A 135 -0.03 -7.12 -28.56
N GLY A 136 -0.09 -5.99 -27.85
CA GLY A 136 0.26 -5.83 -26.42
C GLY A 136 1.65 -5.23 -26.13
N ILE A 137 2.43 -4.96 -27.17
CA ILE A 137 3.74 -4.31 -27.11
C ILE A 137 3.54 -2.82 -27.14
N PRO A 138 4.36 -1.92 -26.54
CA PRO A 138 4.30 -0.46 -26.77
C PRO A 138 4.40 -0.03 -28.27
N ALA A 139 4.81 1.14 -28.75
CA ALA A 139 5.18 1.39 -30.18
C ALA A 139 4.99 2.84 -30.46
N ASP A 140 5.97 3.45 -31.11
CA ASP A 140 5.74 4.77 -31.71
C ASP A 140 5.08 4.61 -33.08
N LEU A 141 3.78 4.90 -33.15
CA LEU A 141 3.03 5.02 -34.40
C LEU A 141 2.98 6.48 -34.81
N ARG A 142 3.62 6.78 -35.94
CA ARG A 142 3.61 8.12 -36.52
C ARG A 142 2.41 8.22 -37.44
N TRP A 143 1.42 8.98 -37.04
CA TRP A 143 0.18 9.19 -37.77
C TRP A 143 0.22 10.51 -38.54
N THR A 144 -0.45 10.51 -39.68
CA THR A 144 -0.94 11.68 -40.40
C THR A 144 -2.44 11.56 -40.51
N VAL A 145 -3.18 12.58 -40.07
CA VAL A 145 -4.62 12.66 -40.28
C VAL A 145 -4.85 12.92 -41.77
N ALA A 146 -5.43 11.96 -42.48
CA ALA A 146 -5.74 12.13 -43.90
C ALA A 146 -7.05 12.90 -44.09
N GLU A 147 -8.05 12.59 -43.28
CA GLU A 147 -9.35 13.25 -43.29
C GLU A 147 -9.93 13.26 -41.87
N ALA A 148 -10.58 14.35 -41.48
CA ALA A 148 -11.36 14.45 -40.25
C ALA A 148 -12.56 15.34 -40.57
N GLY A 149 -13.77 14.79 -40.51
CA GLY A 149 -14.99 15.45 -40.99
C GLY A 149 -16.25 14.95 -40.28
N GLU A 150 -17.42 15.39 -40.75
CA GLU A 150 -18.72 15.13 -40.10
C GLU A 150 -19.11 13.65 -39.99
N ASP A 151 -18.42 12.79 -40.75
CA ASP A 151 -18.70 11.36 -40.87
C ASP A 151 -17.67 10.46 -40.18
N GLY A 152 -16.56 11.03 -39.66
CA GLY A 152 -15.51 10.21 -39.08
C GLY A 152 -14.08 10.75 -39.16
N LEU A 153 -13.13 9.85 -38.93
CA LEU A 153 -11.69 10.12 -38.90
C LEU A 153 -10.93 9.08 -39.74
N GLU A 154 -10.05 9.56 -40.61
CA GLU A 154 -9.08 8.74 -41.35
C GLU A 154 -7.65 9.06 -40.92
N LEU A 155 -6.91 8.03 -40.50
CA LEU A 155 -5.50 8.11 -40.14
C LEU A 155 -4.64 7.26 -41.06
N ARG A 156 -3.50 7.81 -41.48
CA ARG A 156 -2.44 7.11 -42.21
C ARG A 156 -1.19 7.08 -41.36
N GLY A 157 -0.69 5.90 -41.04
CA GLY A 157 0.37 5.73 -40.07
C GLY A 157 1.55 4.93 -40.58
N THR A 158 2.71 5.18 -40.00
CA THR A 158 3.88 4.30 -40.09
C THR A 158 4.33 3.91 -38.69
N GLY A 159 4.62 2.62 -38.49
CA GLY A 159 5.17 2.08 -37.26
C GLY A 159 6.59 1.51 -37.44
N PRO A 160 7.14 0.87 -36.41
CA PRO A 160 8.47 0.26 -36.46
C PRO A 160 8.56 -0.83 -37.55
N MET A 161 9.78 -1.12 -38.00
CA MET A 161 10.08 -2.12 -39.04
C MET A 161 9.36 -1.91 -40.39
N GLY A 162 8.98 -0.67 -40.72
CA GLY A 162 8.35 -0.34 -42.00
C GLY A 162 6.88 -0.76 -42.12
N LEU A 163 6.22 -1.02 -41.00
CA LEU A 163 4.76 -1.23 -40.98
C LEU A 163 4.02 0.04 -41.38
N THR A 164 3.03 -0.09 -42.24
CA THR A 164 2.13 0.99 -42.65
C THR A 164 0.69 0.66 -42.26
N PHE A 165 -0.01 1.66 -41.74
CA PHE A 165 -1.37 1.54 -41.22
C PHE A 165 -2.30 2.52 -41.93
N GLY A 166 -3.54 2.09 -42.15
CA GLY A 166 -4.66 2.96 -42.49
C GLY A 166 -5.80 2.67 -41.54
N PHE A 167 -6.26 3.65 -40.77
CA PHE A 167 -7.42 3.51 -39.89
C PHE A 167 -8.54 4.41 -40.38
N TRP A 168 -9.75 3.86 -40.44
CA TRP A 168 -10.98 4.58 -40.76
C TRP A 168 -12.00 4.33 -39.66
N LEU A 169 -12.39 5.40 -39.00
CA LEU A 169 -13.44 5.42 -37.99
C LEU A 169 -14.64 6.11 -38.61
N THR A 170 -15.58 5.35 -39.16
CA THR A 170 -16.77 5.87 -39.83
C THR A 170 -17.97 5.79 -38.89
N VAL A 171 -18.73 6.87 -38.76
CA VAL A 171 -19.89 6.95 -37.88
C VAL A 171 -21.17 7.05 -38.70
N ARG A 172 -22.18 6.25 -38.37
CA ARG A 172 -23.49 6.24 -39.06
C ARG A 172 -24.64 6.29 -38.05
N PRO A 173 -25.80 6.86 -38.44
CA PRO A 173 -26.98 6.84 -37.57
C PRO A 173 -27.42 5.40 -37.26
N HIS A 174 -27.77 5.14 -35.99
CA HIS A 174 -28.27 3.84 -35.52
C HIS A 174 -29.41 4.04 -34.52
N SER A 175 -30.36 3.10 -34.43
CA SER A 175 -31.47 3.18 -33.49
C SER A 175 -30.95 3.16 -32.04
N GLY A 176 -30.95 4.31 -31.37
CA GLY A 176 -30.43 4.48 -30.01
C GLY A 176 -29.12 5.27 -29.88
N GLY A 177 -28.60 5.84 -30.98
CA GLY A 177 -27.40 6.68 -30.97
C GLY A 177 -26.70 6.69 -32.32
N ALA A 178 -25.50 6.12 -32.38
CA ALA A 178 -24.71 5.97 -33.59
C ALA A 178 -24.10 4.57 -33.65
N GLU A 179 -23.73 4.12 -34.85
CA GLU A 179 -22.93 2.93 -35.06
C GLU A 179 -21.56 3.38 -35.58
N VAL A 180 -20.50 2.91 -34.91
CA VAL A 180 -19.12 3.20 -35.27
C VAL A 180 -18.56 1.98 -35.98
N PHE A 181 -18.04 2.19 -37.18
CA PHE A 181 -17.25 1.22 -37.94
C PHE A 181 -15.78 1.59 -37.79
N PHE A 182 -14.98 0.65 -37.34
CA PHE A 182 -13.54 0.79 -37.26
C PHE A 182 -12.89 -0.18 -38.24
N ASP A 183 -12.53 0.34 -39.41
CA ASP A 183 -11.77 -0.39 -40.42
C ASP A 183 -10.28 -0.08 -40.28
N ALA A 184 -9.45 -1.11 -40.38
CA ALA A 184 -8.00 -1.00 -40.36
C ALA A 184 -7.38 -1.74 -41.54
N GLY A 185 -6.43 -1.11 -42.22
CA GLY A 185 -5.58 -1.68 -43.26
C GLY A 185 -4.13 -1.73 -42.78
N LEU A 186 -3.44 -2.83 -43.07
CA LEU A 186 -2.05 -3.07 -42.70
C LEU A 186 -1.22 -3.61 -43.87
N ASP A 187 -0.01 -3.10 -43.98
CA ASP A 187 1.02 -3.61 -44.89
C ASP A 187 2.43 -3.50 -44.23
N GLY A 188 3.37 -4.35 -44.65
CA GLY A 188 4.74 -4.43 -44.11
C GLY A 188 5.25 -5.87 -43.90
N GLN A 189 6.58 -6.00 -43.70
CA GLN A 189 7.29 -7.29 -43.56
C GLN A 189 6.74 -8.23 -42.46
N PRO A 190 6.30 -7.76 -41.27
CA PRO A 190 5.71 -8.64 -40.25
C PRO A 190 4.32 -9.19 -40.64
N VAL A 191 3.57 -8.46 -41.47
CA VAL A 191 2.19 -8.80 -41.88
C VAL A 191 2.19 -9.77 -43.07
N LYS A 192 3.18 -9.65 -43.97
CA LYS A 192 3.38 -10.56 -45.12
C LYS A 192 4.11 -11.87 -44.76
N GLY A 193 4.46 -12.06 -43.48
CA GLY A 193 5.12 -13.24 -42.94
C GLY A 193 4.17 -14.26 -42.25
N PRO A 194 4.68 -15.35 -41.67
CA PRO A 194 3.86 -16.44 -41.11
C PRO A 194 2.99 -16.04 -39.91
N MET A 195 3.27 -14.89 -39.29
CA MET A 195 2.50 -14.34 -38.17
C MET A 195 1.34 -13.43 -38.61
N GLY A 196 1.20 -13.13 -39.91
CA GLY A 196 0.26 -12.15 -40.43
C GLY A 196 -1.20 -12.38 -40.02
N ALA A 197 -1.65 -13.63 -40.04
CA ALA A 197 -3.02 -13.98 -39.64
C ALA A 197 -3.30 -13.71 -38.15
N SER A 198 -2.30 -13.93 -37.28
CA SER A 198 -2.40 -13.64 -35.85
C SER A 198 -2.38 -12.14 -35.59
N VAL A 199 -1.58 -11.38 -36.34
CA VAL A 199 -1.55 -9.90 -36.27
C VAL A 199 -2.92 -9.32 -36.61
N VAL A 200 -3.55 -9.80 -37.69
CA VAL A 200 -4.88 -9.33 -38.13
C VAL A 200 -5.96 -9.70 -37.11
N ARG A 201 -5.89 -10.90 -36.52
CA ARG A 201 -6.85 -11.34 -35.50
C ARG A 201 -6.71 -10.55 -34.20
N SER A 202 -5.49 -10.42 -33.69
CA SER A 202 -5.20 -9.63 -32.48
C SER A 202 -5.62 -8.19 -32.68
N LEU A 203 -5.33 -7.59 -33.84
CA LEU A 203 -5.84 -6.27 -34.16
C LEU A 203 -7.37 -6.24 -34.19
N SER A 204 -8.05 -7.21 -34.81
CA SER A 204 -9.52 -7.25 -34.82
C SER A 204 -10.11 -7.32 -33.39
N GLU A 205 -9.50 -8.12 -32.51
CA GLU A 205 -9.89 -8.21 -31.09
C GLU A 205 -9.66 -6.88 -30.36
N GLU A 206 -8.53 -6.20 -30.63
CA GLU A 206 -8.23 -4.89 -30.08
C GLU A 206 -9.15 -3.78 -30.64
N LEU A 207 -9.56 -3.86 -31.91
CA LEU A 207 -10.53 -2.93 -32.48
C LEU A 207 -11.91 -3.13 -31.83
N ASP A 208 -12.36 -4.38 -31.65
CA ASP A 208 -13.63 -4.66 -30.96
C ASP A 208 -13.57 -4.27 -29.47
N ALA A 209 -12.47 -4.56 -28.78
CA ALA A 209 -12.25 -4.13 -27.40
C ALA A 209 -12.18 -2.60 -27.28
N SER A 210 -11.54 -1.93 -28.22
CA SER A 210 -11.53 -0.47 -28.34
C SER A 210 -12.94 0.07 -28.54
N LEU A 211 -13.74 -0.51 -29.44
CA LEU A 211 -15.13 -0.10 -29.65
C LEU A 211 -16.02 -0.41 -28.44
N ALA A 212 -15.77 -1.51 -27.71
CA ALA A 212 -16.48 -1.83 -26.48
C ALA A 212 -16.17 -0.83 -25.36
N LYS A 213 -14.89 -0.48 -25.19
CA LYS A 213 -14.45 0.56 -24.26
C LYS A 213 -14.91 1.93 -24.73
N LEU A 214 -14.99 2.20 -26.03
CA LEU A 214 -15.59 3.41 -26.59
C LEU A 214 -17.09 3.48 -26.30
N ALA A 215 -17.85 2.40 -26.46
CA ALA A 215 -19.27 2.37 -26.14
C ALA A 215 -19.52 2.57 -24.64
N ASP A 216 -18.66 2.02 -23.79
CA ASP A 216 -18.71 2.21 -22.35
C ASP A 216 -18.19 3.59 -21.92
N VAL A 217 -17.14 4.12 -22.55
CA VAL A 217 -16.65 5.48 -22.31
C VAL A 217 -17.64 6.50 -22.84
N LEU A 218 -18.27 6.32 -24.00
CA LEU A 218 -19.39 7.10 -24.52
C LEU A 218 -20.72 6.75 -23.85
N GLY A 219 -20.78 5.72 -23.00
CA GLY A 219 -21.92 5.38 -22.14
C GLY A 219 -21.79 6.05 -20.77
N ARG A 220 -20.58 6.05 -20.19
CA ARG A 220 -20.16 6.83 -19.03
C ARG A 220 -20.07 8.33 -19.38
N ASN A 221 -19.66 8.63 -20.61
CA ASN A 221 -19.70 9.91 -21.31
C ASN A 221 -20.94 10.06 -22.21
N ALA A 222 -21.97 9.21 -22.11
CA ALA A 222 -23.32 9.61 -22.55
C ALA A 222 -23.82 10.72 -21.62
N HIS A 223 -23.10 10.91 -20.51
CA HIS A 223 -22.93 12.17 -19.83
C HIS A 223 -21.56 12.74 -20.24
N THR A 224 -21.44 13.28 -21.45
CA THR A 224 -20.19 13.89 -21.94
C THR A 224 -19.78 14.94 -20.92
N ARG A 225 -18.76 14.66 -20.08
CA ARG A 225 -18.12 15.72 -19.30
C ARG A 225 -17.34 16.55 -20.32
N PRO A 226 -17.70 17.82 -20.53
CA PRO A 226 -17.06 18.66 -21.54
C PRO A 226 -15.57 18.77 -21.23
N ARG A 227 -14.73 18.73 -22.28
CA ARG A 227 -13.29 18.96 -22.19
C ARG A 227 -13.07 20.29 -21.48
N ARG A 228 -12.65 20.24 -20.22
CA ARG A 228 -12.64 21.42 -19.34
C ARG A 228 -11.43 22.27 -19.70
N LYS A 229 -11.68 23.57 -19.84
CA LYS A 229 -10.63 24.51 -20.19
C LYS A 229 -9.62 24.58 -19.04
N PRO A 230 -8.31 24.72 -19.34
CA PRO A 230 -7.32 25.07 -18.34
C PRO A 230 -7.76 26.31 -17.56
N VAL A 231 -7.52 26.32 -16.26
CA VAL A 231 -8.04 27.35 -15.36
C VAL A 231 -6.95 28.34 -15.01
N LEU A 232 -7.15 29.62 -15.31
CA LEU A 232 -6.20 30.67 -14.94
C LEU A 232 -6.31 30.98 -13.45
N HIS A 233 -5.27 30.67 -12.68
CA HIS A 233 -5.16 31.13 -11.30
C HIS A 233 -4.70 32.59 -11.28
N ARG A 234 -5.61 33.51 -10.96
CA ARG A 234 -5.44 34.95 -11.12
C ARG A 234 -4.30 35.51 -10.29
N ALA A 235 -4.16 35.05 -9.05
CA ALA A 235 -3.14 35.58 -8.13
C ALA A 235 -1.71 35.22 -8.56
N SER A 236 -1.50 34.02 -9.13
CA SER A 236 -0.17 33.60 -9.60
C SER A 236 0.07 33.84 -11.10
N GLY A 237 -0.98 34.16 -11.86
CA GLY A 237 -0.92 34.26 -13.32
C GLY A 237 -0.69 32.93 -14.05
N ARG A 238 -0.72 31.80 -13.34
CA ARG A 238 -0.47 30.47 -13.90
C ARG A 238 -1.75 29.84 -14.42
N THR A 239 -1.68 29.27 -15.61
CA THR A 239 -2.72 28.39 -16.14
C THR A 239 -2.53 26.99 -15.56
N LEU A 240 -3.55 26.46 -14.90
CA LEU A 240 -3.53 25.17 -14.22
C LEU A 240 -4.21 24.09 -15.07
N ASP A 241 -3.69 22.86 -14.94
CA ASP A 241 -4.37 21.67 -15.44
C ASP A 241 -5.77 21.59 -14.80
N PRO A 242 -6.85 21.39 -15.57
CA PRO A 242 -8.21 21.35 -15.03
C PRO A 242 -8.42 20.28 -13.95
N ALA A 243 -7.62 19.21 -13.94
CA ALA A 243 -7.65 18.13 -12.95
C ALA A 243 -6.78 18.41 -11.72
N THR A 244 -6.15 19.59 -11.61
CA THR A 244 -5.37 19.96 -10.40
C THR A 244 -6.28 19.89 -9.17
N PRO A 245 -5.94 19.09 -8.13
CA PRO A 245 -6.74 19.03 -6.92
C PRO A 245 -6.62 20.32 -6.11
N VAL A 246 -7.74 20.78 -5.56
CA VAL A 246 -7.83 21.94 -4.69
C VAL A 246 -8.82 21.69 -3.56
N LEU A 247 -8.45 22.08 -2.35
CA LEU A 247 -9.33 22.10 -1.19
C LEU A 247 -10.05 23.44 -1.16
N VAL A 248 -11.38 23.40 -1.31
CA VAL A 248 -12.23 24.60 -1.47
C VAL A 248 -13.09 24.88 -0.26
N GLY A 249 -13.41 23.87 0.55
CA GLY A 249 -14.24 24.02 1.74
C GLY A 249 -13.65 23.28 2.93
N ALA A 250 -13.59 23.95 4.08
CA ALA A 250 -13.20 23.35 5.35
C ALA A 250 -14.19 23.72 6.47
N GLY A 251 -14.78 22.69 7.09
CA GLY A 251 -15.77 22.85 8.14
C GLY A 251 -15.42 22.02 9.37
N GLN A 252 -15.68 22.56 10.55
CA GLN A 252 -15.53 21.86 11.83
C GLN A 252 -16.77 22.07 12.68
N PHE A 253 -17.15 21.04 13.44
CA PHE A 253 -18.27 21.06 14.36
C PHE A 253 -17.86 20.49 15.72
N VAL A 254 -18.30 21.13 16.80
CA VAL A 254 -18.00 20.74 18.19
C VAL A 254 -19.29 20.75 18.98
N GLN A 255 -19.56 19.67 19.69
CA GLN A 255 -20.70 19.54 20.59
C GLN A 255 -20.20 19.33 22.02
N ARG A 256 -19.96 20.41 22.76
CA ARG A 256 -19.38 20.33 24.12
C ARG A 256 -20.32 19.68 25.13
N GLU A 257 -21.62 19.84 24.95
CA GLU A 257 -22.64 19.19 25.77
C GLU A 257 -23.06 17.85 25.15
N PRO A 258 -22.94 16.71 25.87
CA PRO A 258 -23.38 15.41 25.40
C PRO A 258 -24.81 15.43 24.84
N GLY A 259 -24.98 14.96 23.61
CA GLY A 259 -26.23 15.01 22.85
C GLY A 259 -26.66 13.66 22.29
N THR A 260 -27.57 13.71 21.32
CA THR A 260 -28.13 12.51 20.65
C THR A 260 -27.51 12.24 19.29
N LEU A 261 -26.75 13.18 18.73
CA LEU A 261 -26.14 13.06 17.40
C LEU A 261 -25.11 11.93 17.39
N ASP A 262 -25.18 11.10 16.36
CA ASP A 262 -24.18 10.07 16.07
C ASP A 262 -23.01 10.67 15.26
N PRO A 263 -21.88 9.94 15.11
CA PRO A 263 -20.76 10.40 14.29
C PRO A 263 -21.13 10.79 12.84
N VAL A 264 -22.08 10.11 12.19
CA VAL A 264 -22.53 10.49 10.84
C VAL A 264 -23.23 11.86 10.87
N ALA A 265 -24.16 12.10 11.79
CA ALA A 265 -24.85 13.38 11.89
C ALA A 265 -23.89 14.53 12.23
N LEU A 266 -22.88 14.28 13.08
CA LEU A 266 -21.81 15.26 13.36
C LEU A 266 -20.98 15.56 12.09
N SER A 267 -20.61 14.52 11.33
CA SER A 267 -19.91 14.65 10.04
C SER A 267 -20.70 15.50 9.04
N VAL A 268 -22.00 15.24 8.91
CA VAL A 268 -22.91 16.00 8.02
C VAL A 268 -22.94 17.48 8.40
N LYS A 269 -22.99 17.81 9.69
CA LYS A 269 -22.91 19.21 10.14
C LYS A 269 -21.58 19.87 9.77
N ALA A 270 -20.48 19.15 9.89
CA ALA A 270 -19.17 19.66 9.50
C ALA A 270 -19.05 19.85 7.98
N LEU A 271 -19.58 18.94 7.16
CA LEU A 271 -19.62 19.08 5.70
C LEU A 271 -20.49 20.25 5.24
N ARG A 272 -21.66 20.48 5.87
CA ARG A 272 -22.48 21.66 5.57
C ARG A 272 -21.73 22.96 5.86
N ARG A 273 -20.97 23.03 6.95
CA ARG A 273 -20.08 24.18 7.23
C ARG A 273 -18.95 24.31 6.21
N ALA A 274 -18.40 23.20 5.72
CA ALA A 274 -17.40 23.22 4.65
C ALA A 274 -17.99 23.77 3.33
N ALA A 275 -19.25 23.41 3.04
CA ALA A 275 -19.99 23.90 1.90
C ALA A 275 -20.26 25.41 1.99
N GLU A 276 -20.67 25.89 3.17
CA GLU A 276 -20.77 27.33 3.46
C GLU A 276 -19.42 28.05 3.28
N ASP A 277 -18.33 27.49 3.82
CA ASP A 277 -16.99 28.07 3.71
C ASP A 277 -16.48 28.19 2.26
N SER A 278 -16.87 27.25 1.40
CA SER A 278 -16.50 27.27 -0.03
C SER A 278 -17.13 28.42 -0.82
N GLY A 279 -18.21 29.03 -0.30
CA GLY A 279 -19.00 30.02 -1.02
C GLY A 279 -19.95 29.46 -2.08
N ALA A 280 -19.84 28.19 -2.46
CA ALA A 280 -20.73 27.52 -3.42
C ALA A 280 -21.94 26.82 -2.76
N GLY A 281 -21.96 26.73 -1.43
CA GLY A 281 -23.05 26.14 -0.66
C GLY A 281 -23.24 24.63 -0.90
N GLU A 282 -24.40 24.10 -0.53
CA GLU A 282 -24.67 22.64 -0.55
C GLU A 282 -24.67 22.03 -1.97
N SER A 283 -24.64 22.84 -3.02
CA SER A 283 -24.56 22.36 -4.41
C SER A 283 -23.32 21.48 -4.65
N LEU A 284 -22.18 21.82 -4.03
CA LEU A 284 -20.95 21.00 -4.09
C LEU A 284 -21.09 19.69 -3.33
N LEU A 285 -21.87 19.64 -2.25
CA LEU A 285 -22.12 18.38 -1.52
C LEU A 285 -22.91 17.40 -2.39
N ALA A 286 -23.98 17.88 -3.03
CA ALA A 286 -24.79 17.06 -3.93
C ALA A 286 -24.03 16.62 -5.19
N ALA A 287 -23.08 17.44 -5.65
CA ALA A 287 -22.24 17.15 -6.82
C ALA A 287 -21.11 16.15 -6.57
N ALA A 288 -20.90 15.74 -5.31
CA ALA A 288 -19.83 14.82 -4.95
C ALA A 288 -19.98 13.47 -5.67
N ASP A 289 -18.95 13.09 -6.42
CA ASP A 289 -18.87 11.78 -7.07
C ASP A 289 -18.12 10.74 -6.24
N ALA A 290 -17.53 11.13 -5.10
CA ALA A 290 -17.07 10.21 -4.07
C ALA A 290 -17.18 10.77 -2.64
N VAL A 291 -17.37 9.88 -1.65
CA VAL A 291 -17.42 10.24 -0.22
C VAL A 291 -16.47 9.35 0.58
N TYR A 292 -15.53 9.99 1.27
CA TYR A 292 -14.41 9.39 1.97
C TYR A 292 -14.57 9.67 3.48
N SER A 293 -14.77 8.62 4.29
CA SER A 293 -15.01 8.77 5.72
C SER A 293 -13.91 8.13 6.56
N VAL A 294 -13.38 8.87 7.53
CA VAL A 294 -12.56 8.29 8.59
C VAL A 294 -13.46 7.47 9.49
N ALA A 295 -13.13 6.19 9.66
CA ALA A 295 -13.89 5.28 10.49
C ALA A 295 -13.92 5.76 11.95
N SER A 296 -15.11 5.88 12.52
CA SER A 296 -15.30 6.27 13.92
C SER A 296 -14.91 5.14 14.89
N ALA A 297 -14.18 5.49 15.93
CA ALA A 297 -13.85 4.62 17.05
C ALA A 297 -15.00 4.53 18.08
N SER A 298 -15.80 5.60 18.23
CA SER A 298 -16.93 5.66 19.16
C SER A 298 -18.15 4.86 18.68
N TRP A 299 -18.34 4.71 17.36
CA TRP A 299 -19.37 3.82 16.82
C TRP A 299 -18.93 3.15 15.51
N THR A 300 -19.17 1.85 15.38
CA THR A 300 -18.72 1.09 14.22
C THR A 300 -19.80 1.00 13.17
N TYR A 301 -19.57 1.65 12.03
CA TYR A 301 -20.36 1.53 10.82
C TYR A 301 -19.73 0.53 9.86
N ARG A 302 -20.55 -0.12 9.03
CA ARG A 302 -20.05 -0.96 7.95
C ARG A 302 -19.61 -0.12 6.78
N ASP A 303 -20.43 0.84 6.37
CA ASP A 303 -20.11 1.88 5.39
C ASP A 303 -20.61 3.25 5.90
N GLN A 304 -19.74 3.96 6.62
CA GLN A 304 -20.01 5.31 7.12
C GLN A 304 -20.20 6.30 5.97
N SER A 305 -19.48 6.13 4.86
CA SER A 305 -19.52 7.01 3.70
C SER A 305 -20.85 6.94 2.96
N ALA A 306 -21.46 5.77 2.84
CA ALA A 306 -22.81 5.65 2.27
C ALA A 306 -23.87 6.38 3.12
N LEU A 307 -23.76 6.33 4.45
CA LEU A 307 -24.67 7.06 5.33
C LEU A 307 -24.47 8.57 5.17
N VAL A 308 -23.23 9.04 5.22
CA VAL A 308 -22.91 10.46 4.98
C VAL A 308 -23.45 10.92 3.64
N ALA A 309 -23.17 10.19 2.56
CA ALA A 309 -23.60 10.51 1.20
C ALA A 309 -25.13 10.71 1.13
N ARG A 310 -25.90 9.79 1.73
CA ARG A 310 -27.35 9.89 1.79
C ARG A 310 -27.82 11.18 2.49
N GLU A 311 -27.23 11.51 3.64
CA GLU A 311 -27.65 12.66 4.45
C GLU A 311 -27.29 14.01 3.83
N VAL A 312 -26.21 14.07 3.02
CA VAL A 312 -25.84 15.29 2.26
C VAL A 312 -26.46 15.35 0.86
N GLY A 313 -27.25 14.35 0.48
CA GLY A 313 -27.89 14.28 -0.84
C GLY A 313 -26.95 13.94 -2.00
N ALA A 314 -25.75 13.42 -1.71
CA ALA A 314 -24.79 12.99 -2.71
C ALA A 314 -25.16 11.61 -3.29
N ARG A 315 -24.79 11.36 -4.54
CA ARG A 315 -24.91 10.05 -5.20
C ARG A 315 -23.53 9.62 -5.72
N PRO A 316 -22.60 9.27 -4.83
CA PRO A 316 -21.23 8.99 -5.22
C PRO A 316 -21.15 7.70 -6.03
N LYS A 317 -20.18 7.66 -6.96
CA LYS A 317 -19.77 6.46 -7.67
C LYS A 317 -18.94 5.54 -6.76
N GLU A 318 -18.28 6.11 -5.76
CA GLU A 318 -17.41 5.40 -4.83
C GLU A 318 -17.66 5.85 -3.38
N THR A 319 -17.83 4.88 -2.47
CA THR A 319 -17.74 5.09 -1.02
C THR A 319 -16.43 4.51 -0.49
N VAL A 320 -15.64 5.34 0.19
CA VAL A 320 -14.34 4.93 0.74
C VAL A 320 -14.32 5.15 2.25
N GLN A 321 -13.75 4.20 2.98
CA GLN A 321 -13.58 4.31 4.43
C GLN A 321 -12.14 4.01 4.84
N SER A 322 -11.62 4.67 5.88
CA SER A 322 -10.32 4.29 6.44
C SER A 322 -10.40 2.92 7.15
N SER A 323 -9.25 2.28 7.38
CA SER A 323 -9.13 1.17 8.32
C SER A 323 -9.69 1.59 9.69
N ARG A 324 -10.26 0.63 10.42
CA ARG A 324 -11.03 0.88 11.64
C ARG A 324 -10.23 1.60 12.74
N PHE A 325 -8.94 1.33 12.84
CA PHE A 325 -8.08 1.90 13.87
C PHE A 325 -6.85 2.56 13.27
N GLY A 326 -6.58 3.80 13.68
CA GLY A 326 -5.39 4.55 13.33
C GLY A 326 -5.70 6.01 13.01
N GLY A 327 -5.05 6.92 13.75
CA GLY A 327 -5.08 8.36 13.48
C GLY A 327 -4.36 8.79 12.20
N ASP A 328 -3.77 7.86 11.45
CA ASP A 328 -3.26 8.07 10.10
C ASP A 328 -4.39 8.25 9.06
N GLY A 329 -5.57 7.70 9.36
CA GLY A 329 -6.67 7.57 8.41
C GLY A 329 -7.11 8.90 7.77
N ALA A 330 -7.18 9.99 8.53
CA ALA A 330 -7.61 11.29 8.01
C ALA A 330 -6.71 11.80 6.88
N GLN A 331 -5.41 11.92 7.14
CA GLN A 331 -4.46 12.39 6.13
C GLN A 331 -4.29 11.39 4.98
N LEU A 332 -4.39 10.09 5.27
CA LEU A 332 -4.37 9.04 4.24
C LEU A 332 -5.53 9.23 3.24
N LEU A 333 -6.75 9.48 3.73
CA LEU A 333 -7.91 9.72 2.87
C LEU A 333 -7.81 11.04 2.10
N ILE A 334 -7.25 12.09 2.69
CA ILE A 334 -7.02 13.36 1.98
C ILE A 334 -6.02 13.15 0.84
N ASN A 335 -4.92 12.43 1.08
CA ASN A 335 -3.93 12.10 0.05
C ASN A 335 -4.56 11.26 -1.07
N ALA A 336 -5.37 10.26 -0.74
CA ALA A 336 -6.07 9.44 -1.71
C ALA A 336 -7.11 10.21 -2.53
N ALA A 337 -7.85 11.13 -1.89
CA ALA A 337 -8.83 11.99 -2.56
C ALA A 337 -8.15 12.93 -3.56
N ALA A 338 -7.03 13.55 -3.18
CA ALA A 338 -6.25 14.39 -4.05
C ALA A 338 -5.64 13.61 -5.24
N GLU A 339 -5.17 12.37 -5.03
CA GLU A 339 -4.70 11.51 -6.12
C GLU A 339 -5.84 11.16 -7.08
N ALA A 340 -7.02 10.79 -6.57
CA ALA A 340 -8.19 10.45 -7.40
C ALA A 340 -8.66 11.63 -8.27
N ILE A 341 -8.53 12.87 -7.77
CA ILE A 341 -8.82 14.07 -8.56
C ILE A 341 -7.72 14.30 -9.60
N ALA A 342 -6.45 14.21 -9.19
CA ALA A 342 -5.30 14.41 -10.08
C ALA A 342 -5.21 13.37 -11.21
N SER A 343 -5.72 12.15 -11.00
CA SER A 343 -5.84 11.10 -12.01
C SER A 343 -7.09 11.22 -12.88
N GLY A 344 -8.04 12.08 -12.51
CA GLY A 344 -9.34 12.24 -13.19
C GLY A 344 -10.38 11.19 -12.82
N ASP A 345 -10.13 10.34 -11.81
CA ASP A 345 -11.07 9.33 -11.32
C ASP A 345 -12.26 9.95 -10.57
N ALA A 346 -12.07 11.12 -9.96
CA ALA A 346 -13.08 11.90 -9.25
C ALA A 346 -12.98 13.39 -9.56
N GLU A 347 -14.08 14.13 -9.38
CA GLU A 347 -14.13 15.58 -9.60
C GLU A 347 -14.41 16.35 -8.33
N VAL A 348 -15.27 15.82 -7.46
CA VAL A 348 -15.63 16.41 -6.18
C VAL A 348 -15.68 15.29 -5.15
N VAL A 349 -14.77 15.34 -4.20
CA VAL A 349 -14.62 14.35 -3.14
C VAL A 349 -14.90 15.01 -1.80
N LEU A 350 -15.84 14.45 -1.05
CA LEU A 350 -16.09 14.85 0.34
C LEU A 350 -15.22 13.98 1.25
N VAL A 351 -14.39 14.60 2.08
CA VAL A 351 -13.61 13.90 3.11
C VAL A 351 -14.13 14.31 4.48
N THR A 352 -14.52 13.35 5.32
CA THR A 352 -15.12 13.66 6.63
C THR A 352 -14.74 12.66 7.70
N GLY A 353 -14.92 13.04 8.95
CA GLY A 353 -14.93 12.12 10.07
C GLY A 353 -15.44 12.79 11.34
N ALA A 354 -15.80 11.96 12.32
CA ALA A 354 -16.30 12.42 13.59
C ALA A 354 -16.14 11.38 14.68
N GLU A 355 -16.12 11.87 15.92
CA GLU A 355 -16.34 11.05 17.11
C GLU A 355 -17.47 11.64 17.95
N ALA A 356 -18.20 10.78 18.65
CA ALA A 356 -19.23 11.13 19.63
C ALA A 356 -18.88 10.51 21.00
N GLY A 357 -17.61 10.61 21.40
CA GLY A 357 -17.08 9.92 22.58
C GLY A 357 -17.65 10.46 23.90
N ALA A 358 -17.91 11.76 23.99
CA ALA A 358 -18.50 12.36 25.19
C ALA A 358 -19.99 11.96 25.31
N SER A 359 -20.73 11.99 24.20
CA SER A 359 -22.12 11.52 24.14
C SER A 359 -22.25 10.04 24.52
N LEU A 360 -21.39 9.19 23.97
CA LEU A 360 -21.38 7.76 24.31
C LEU A 360 -21.07 7.51 25.79
N ALA A 361 -20.03 8.17 26.32
CA ALA A 361 -19.66 8.05 27.72
C ALA A 361 -20.79 8.51 28.67
N ALA A 362 -21.48 9.60 28.31
CA ALA A 362 -22.62 10.09 29.09
C ALA A 362 -23.81 9.12 29.05
N ALA A 363 -24.10 8.50 27.89
CA ALA A 363 -25.15 7.48 27.78
C ALA A 363 -24.82 6.24 28.63
N GLN A 364 -23.58 5.75 28.56
CA GLN A 364 -23.09 4.62 29.35
C GLN A 364 -23.18 4.90 30.86
N LYS A 365 -22.82 6.10 31.32
CA LYS A 365 -22.95 6.50 32.73
C LYS A 365 -24.40 6.46 33.24
N ARG A 366 -25.38 6.68 32.36
CA ARG A 366 -26.81 6.57 32.66
C ARG A 366 -27.36 5.14 32.49
N GLY A 367 -26.53 4.16 32.14
CA GLY A 367 -26.98 2.79 31.85
C GLY A 367 -27.80 2.67 30.56
N ALA A 368 -27.73 3.66 29.67
CA ALA A 368 -28.45 3.67 28.39
C ALA A 368 -27.50 3.34 27.22
N ARG A 369 -28.06 2.73 26.17
CA ARG A 369 -27.39 2.59 24.88
C ARG A 369 -27.90 3.68 23.93
N PRO A 370 -27.04 4.42 23.21
CA PRO A 370 -27.52 5.37 22.22
C PRO A 370 -28.26 4.65 21.10
N ASP A 371 -29.35 5.26 20.62
CA ASP A 371 -30.13 4.80 19.48
C ASP A 371 -29.50 5.31 18.18
N TRP A 372 -28.31 4.77 17.87
CA TRP A 372 -27.53 5.16 16.70
C TRP A 372 -27.66 4.13 15.57
N PRO A 373 -27.54 4.56 14.29
CA PRO A 373 -27.74 3.69 13.14
C PRO A 373 -26.85 2.44 13.15
N VAL A 374 -27.42 1.31 12.74
CA VAL A 374 -26.72 0.05 12.50
C VAL A 374 -27.04 -0.42 11.08
N GLN A 375 -26.03 -0.84 10.33
CA GLN A 375 -26.17 -1.32 8.95
C GLN A 375 -26.18 -2.85 8.92
N ASP A 376 -26.88 -3.41 7.93
CA ASP A 376 -26.96 -4.84 7.67
C ASP A 376 -25.59 -5.44 7.28
N ASP A 377 -25.43 -6.75 7.51
CA ASP A 377 -24.19 -7.47 7.25
C ASP A 377 -23.73 -7.50 5.79
N SER A 378 -24.66 -7.29 4.85
CA SER A 378 -24.38 -7.18 3.41
C SER A 378 -23.76 -5.84 3.00
N VAL A 379 -23.78 -4.82 3.87
CA VAL A 379 -23.25 -3.50 3.56
C VAL A 379 -21.73 -3.47 3.71
N ALA A 380 -21.05 -2.90 2.72
CA ALA A 380 -19.62 -2.62 2.75
C ALA A 380 -19.31 -1.41 1.86
N PRO A 381 -18.27 -0.63 2.17
CA PRO A 381 -17.81 0.44 1.30
C PRO A 381 -17.25 -0.15 0.01
N THR A 382 -17.24 0.66 -1.05
CA THR A 382 -16.57 0.28 -2.30
C THR A 382 -15.10 -0.06 -2.06
N ARG A 383 -14.45 0.68 -1.14
CA ARG A 383 -13.04 0.45 -0.77
C ARG A 383 -12.74 0.81 0.68
N VAL A 384 -11.85 0.04 1.31
CA VAL A 384 -11.25 0.37 2.61
C VAL A 384 -9.77 0.71 2.39
N LEU A 385 -9.31 1.84 2.93
CA LEU A 385 -7.92 2.29 2.82
C LEU A 385 -7.19 2.25 4.17
N GLY A 386 -5.97 1.74 4.17
CA GLY A 386 -5.12 1.59 5.37
C GLY A 386 -4.88 0.12 5.71
N ILE A 387 -4.02 -0.12 6.70
CA ILE A 387 -3.60 -1.46 7.11
C ILE A 387 -4.34 -1.86 8.39
N ASP A 388 -5.08 -2.97 8.33
CA ASP A 388 -5.79 -3.57 9.46
C ASP A 388 -5.06 -4.84 9.93
N LYS A 389 -4.02 -4.64 10.74
CA LYS A 389 -3.22 -5.71 11.36
C LYS A 389 -3.25 -5.54 12.88
N VAL A 390 -3.11 -6.65 13.61
CA VAL A 390 -3.12 -6.66 15.09
C VAL A 390 -2.05 -5.72 15.65
N ALA A 391 -2.39 -4.91 16.65
CA ALA A 391 -1.51 -3.86 17.16
C ALA A 391 -0.33 -4.39 17.98
N ASN A 392 -0.50 -5.55 18.63
CA ASN A 392 0.46 -6.09 19.58
C ASN A 392 0.83 -7.53 19.27
N ASN A 393 2.09 -7.88 19.50
CA ASN A 393 2.53 -9.27 19.54
C ASN A 393 2.30 -9.89 20.95
N PRO A 394 2.46 -11.21 21.13
CA PRO A 394 2.22 -11.87 22.41
C PRO A 394 3.06 -11.33 23.58
N ALA A 395 4.30 -10.87 23.33
CA ALA A 395 5.16 -10.32 24.38
C ALA A 395 4.66 -8.96 24.89
N GLU A 396 4.27 -8.08 23.96
CA GLU A 396 3.66 -6.78 24.31
C GLU A 396 2.33 -6.95 25.03
N ALA A 397 1.47 -7.86 24.53
CA ALA A 397 0.22 -8.19 25.18
C ALA A 397 0.43 -8.78 26.58
N GLY A 398 1.39 -9.72 26.72
CA GLY A 398 1.73 -10.36 27.99
C GLY A 398 2.29 -9.39 29.05
N ALA A 399 3.03 -8.36 28.62
CA ALA A 399 3.51 -7.30 29.50
C ALA A 399 2.41 -6.28 29.89
N GLY A 400 1.26 -6.32 29.20
CA GLY A 400 0.14 -5.41 29.41
C GLY A 400 0.23 -4.10 28.60
N LEU A 401 0.99 -4.08 27.50
CA LEU A 401 1.17 -2.91 26.62
C LEU A 401 0.07 -2.79 25.54
N GLY A 402 -1.13 -3.27 25.82
CA GLY A 402 -2.28 -3.19 24.88
C GLY A 402 -2.97 -1.82 24.86
N ALA A 403 -2.86 -1.04 25.94
CA ALA A 403 -3.37 0.33 25.96
C ALA A 403 -2.31 1.30 25.41
N PRO A 404 -2.63 2.19 24.45
CA PRO A 404 -1.65 3.10 23.86
C PRO A 404 -0.87 3.92 24.88
N ILE A 405 -1.52 4.40 25.94
CA ILE A 405 -0.87 5.17 27.00
C ILE A 405 0.37 4.47 27.58
N TYR A 406 0.30 3.16 27.83
CA TYR A 406 1.41 2.42 28.43
C TYR A 406 2.55 2.23 27.43
N MET A 407 2.23 1.97 26.16
CA MET A 407 3.23 1.87 25.10
C MET A 407 3.95 3.22 24.86
N TYR A 408 3.20 4.32 24.75
CA TYR A 408 3.80 5.64 24.57
C TYR A 408 4.57 6.11 25.80
N ALA A 409 4.19 5.71 27.00
CA ALA A 409 4.94 6.02 28.21
C ALA A 409 6.27 5.24 28.25
N LEU A 410 6.25 3.98 27.80
CA LEU A 410 7.48 3.19 27.60
C LEU A 410 8.40 3.88 26.58
N ILE A 411 7.85 4.28 25.42
CA ILE A 411 8.58 5.03 24.38
C ILE A 411 9.14 6.35 24.94
N GLU A 412 8.38 7.09 25.74
CA GLU A 412 8.80 8.35 26.36
C GLU A 412 10.07 8.20 27.20
N SER A 413 10.16 7.12 27.99
CA SER A 413 11.36 6.85 28.78
C SER A 413 12.59 6.59 27.89
N ALA A 414 12.41 5.94 26.72
CA ALA A 414 13.47 5.76 25.74
C ALA A 414 13.84 7.08 25.05
N VAL A 415 12.86 7.92 24.70
CA VAL A 415 13.09 9.26 24.13
C VAL A 415 13.90 10.10 25.11
N ARG A 416 13.48 10.17 26.37
CA ARG A 416 14.23 10.83 27.45
C ARG A 416 15.68 10.36 27.53
N ALA A 417 15.88 9.05 27.57
CA ALA A 417 17.21 8.45 27.67
C ALA A 417 18.08 8.72 26.43
N SER A 418 17.48 8.84 25.24
CA SER A 418 18.18 9.22 24.01
C SER A 418 18.63 10.68 24.01
N LEU A 419 17.87 11.56 24.69
CA LEU A 419 18.18 12.97 24.86
C LEU A 419 19.14 13.23 26.03
N GLY A 420 19.49 12.21 26.82
CA GLY A 420 20.37 12.34 27.98
C GLY A 420 19.77 13.16 29.13
N ARG A 421 18.44 13.32 29.17
CA ARG A 421 17.75 14.12 30.19
C ARG A 421 17.46 13.30 31.45
N ASP A 422 17.67 13.91 32.61
CA ASP A 422 17.15 13.37 33.87
C ASP A 422 15.60 13.41 33.90
N PRO A 423 14.94 12.61 34.74
CA PRO A 423 13.47 12.53 34.79
C PRO A 423 12.78 13.88 35.05
N ALA A 424 13.31 14.70 35.96
CA ALA A 424 12.68 15.97 36.34
C ALA A 424 12.83 17.03 35.24
N ALA A 425 14.00 17.11 34.60
CA ALA A 425 14.24 17.97 33.45
C ALA A 425 13.36 17.57 32.26
N HIS A 426 13.20 16.26 32.03
CA HIS A 426 12.32 15.77 30.97
C HIS A 426 10.85 16.09 31.23
N GLN A 427 10.39 15.91 32.48
CA GLN A 427 9.03 16.24 32.88
C GLN A 427 8.71 17.73 32.65
N ARG A 428 9.65 18.62 32.97
CA ARG A 428 9.52 20.07 32.67
C ARG A 428 9.45 20.31 31.17
N ALA A 429 10.34 19.71 30.39
CA ALA A 429 10.39 19.91 28.94
C ALA A 429 9.10 19.48 28.23
N ILE A 430 8.53 18.32 28.58
CA ILE A 430 7.25 17.88 27.99
C ILE A 430 6.07 18.71 28.50
N GLY A 431 6.12 19.22 29.74
CA GLY A 431 5.15 20.17 30.27
C GLY A 431 5.17 21.51 29.53
N GLU A 432 6.34 22.05 29.22
CA GLU A 432 6.52 23.27 28.42
C GLU A 432 6.03 23.09 26.98
N LEU A 433 6.36 21.94 26.36
CA LEU A 433 5.84 21.57 25.05
C LEU A 433 4.31 21.54 25.06
N TRP A 434 3.69 20.87 26.04
CA TRP A 434 2.23 20.82 26.14
C TRP A 434 1.61 22.17 26.50
N SER A 435 2.29 23.01 27.28
CA SER A 435 1.81 24.37 27.61
C SER A 435 1.67 25.22 26.34
N ARG A 436 2.63 25.14 25.40
CA ARG A 436 2.52 25.78 24.09
C ARG A 436 1.32 25.25 23.29
N PHE A 437 1.07 23.94 23.32
CA PHE A 437 -0.11 23.34 22.68
C PHE A 437 -1.42 23.85 23.30
N SER A 438 -1.50 23.93 24.63
CA SER A 438 -2.68 24.49 25.32
C SER A 438 -2.90 25.97 25.00
N SER A 439 -1.83 26.72 24.79
CA SER A 439 -1.88 28.14 24.40
C SER A 439 -2.50 28.29 23.01
N VAL A 440 -2.09 27.45 22.03
CA VAL A 440 -2.73 27.40 20.71
C VAL A 440 -4.20 26.99 20.82
N ALA A 441 -4.52 25.97 21.64
CA ALA A 441 -5.90 25.51 21.84
C ALA A 441 -6.81 26.62 22.43
N SER A 442 -6.28 27.47 23.30
CA SER A 442 -7.03 28.57 23.92
C SER A 442 -7.55 29.60 22.92
N ALA A 443 -6.84 29.79 21.81
CA ALA A 443 -7.27 30.66 20.70
C ALA A 443 -8.14 29.93 19.66
N ASN A 444 -8.20 28.59 19.71
CA ASN A 444 -8.98 27.80 18.76
C ASN A 444 -10.43 27.68 19.21
N ARG A 445 -11.36 28.33 18.48
CA ARG A 445 -12.81 28.27 18.75
C ARG A 445 -13.39 26.85 18.75
N HIS A 446 -12.74 25.92 18.06
CA HIS A 446 -13.15 24.52 17.96
C HIS A 446 -12.44 23.60 18.98
N ALA A 447 -11.57 24.15 19.84
CA ALA A 447 -10.94 23.35 20.89
C ALA A 447 -11.96 22.89 21.94
N TRP A 448 -11.88 21.63 22.35
CA TRP A 448 -12.70 21.09 23.43
C TRP A 448 -12.45 21.81 24.75
N GLN A 449 -11.17 22.06 25.07
CA GLN A 449 -10.73 22.82 26.25
C GLN A 449 -9.95 24.07 25.80
N PRO A 450 -10.63 25.22 25.61
CA PRO A 450 -10.00 26.46 25.17
C PRO A 450 -9.37 27.22 26.35
N THR A 451 -8.51 26.55 27.11
CA THR A 451 -7.83 27.12 28.28
C THR A 451 -6.33 26.93 28.15
N ALA A 452 -5.57 28.02 28.27
CA ALA A 452 -4.11 27.95 28.36
C ALA A 452 -3.70 27.51 29.77
N LEU A 453 -2.79 26.55 29.86
CA LEU A 453 -2.28 25.99 31.12
C LEU A 453 -0.76 26.15 31.17
N SER A 454 -0.23 26.42 32.36
CA SER A 454 1.20 26.48 32.58
C SER A 454 1.84 25.08 32.51
N ALA A 455 3.15 25.05 32.25
CA ALA A 455 3.92 23.81 32.25
C ALA A 455 3.82 23.06 33.59
N GLU A 456 3.80 23.78 34.72
CA GLU A 456 3.68 23.17 36.05
C GLU A 456 2.30 22.52 36.25
N GLU A 457 1.22 23.18 35.87
CA GLU A 457 -0.15 22.62 35.97
C GLU A 457 -0.32 21.33 35.17
N ILE A 458 0.32 21.26 33.99
CA ILE A 458 0.28 20.08 33.12
C ILE A 458 1.16 18.96 33.67
N ALA A 459 2.38 19.28 34.08
CA ALA A 459 3.39 18.29 34.45
C ALA A 459 3.20 17.70 35.86
N ARG A 460 2.64 18.48 36.79
CA ARG A 460 2.53 18.12 38.21
C ARG A 460 1.23 17.36 38.49
N PRO A 461 1.30 16.19 39.16
CA PRO A 461 0.12 15.47 39.60
C PRO A 461 -0.74 16.30 40.56
N SER A 462 -2.06 16.25 40.37
CA SER A 462 -3.05 16.84 41.27
C SER A 462 -4.33 15.98 41.28
N ALA A 463 -5.35 16.35 42.07
CA ALA A 463 -6.63 15.65 42.09
C ALA A 463 -7.30 15.62 40.69
N ASP A 464 -7.23 16.73 39.95
CA ASP A 464 -7.81 16.86 38.61
C ASP A 464 -6.85 16.44 37.48
N ASN A 465 -5.54 16.36 37.79
CA ASN A 465 -4.47 15.96 36.89
C ASN A 465 -3.64 14.78 37.45
N ARG A 466 -4.31 13.70 37.86
CA ARG A 466 -3.65 12.51 38.42
C ARG A 466 -2.62 11.90 37.44
N MET A 467 -1.72 11.10 37.99
CA MET A 467 -0.89 10.18 37.19
C MET A 467 -1.76 9.15 36.47
N VAL A 468 -1.41 8.84 35.22
CA VAL A 468 -2.03 7.74 34.45
C VAL A 468 -1.01 6.63 34.25
N SER A 469 0.17 6.99 33.77
CA SER A 469 1.30 6.08 33.63
C SER A 469 2.57 6.90 33.61
N ALA A 470 3.55 6.66 34.47
CA ALA A 470 4.78 7.45 34.46
C ALA A 470 5.44 7.44 33.07
N PRO A 471 5.77 8.60 32.48
CA PRO A 471 5.81 9.94 33.10
C PRO A 471 4.54 10.81 32.91
N TYR A 472 3.49 10.27 32.29
CA TYR A 472 2.29 11.02 31.93
C TYR A 472 1.28 11.18 33.07
N THR A 473 0.99 12.43 33.35
CA THR A 473 -0.24 12.89 34.00
C THR A 473 -1.41 12.87 33.00
N LYS A 474 -2.63 13.04 33.50
CA LYS A 474 -3.84 13.10 32.67
C LYS A 474 -3.75 14.18 31.57
N LEU A 475 -3.19 15.35 31.88
CA LEU A 475 -3.03 16.47 30.95
C LEU A 475 -1.88 16.28 29.94
N LEU A 476 -1.10 15.22 30.04
CA LEU A 476 -0.14 14.82 29.00
C LEU A 476 -0.71 13.75 28.05
N CYS A 477 -1.99 13.37 28.23
CA CYS A 477 -2.66 12.36 27.43
C CYS A 477 -3.67 12.97 26.45
N ALA A 478 -3.91 12.32 25.32
CA ALA A 478 -5.01 12.66 24.43
C ALA A 478 -6.37 12.60 25.15
N ASN A 479 -7.25 13.57 24.86
CA ASN A 479 -8.63 13.56 25.35
C ASN A 479 -9.56 12.95 24.29
N LEU A 480 -9.88 11.67 24.44
CA LEU A 480 -10.75 10.94 23.50
C LEU A 480 -12.26 11.10 23.79
N GLN A 481 -12.62 11.67 24.93
CA GLN A 481 -14.02 11.86 25.33
C GLN A 481 -14.52 13.19 24.80
N VAL A 482 -14.64 13.27 23.48
CA VAL A 482 -15.04 14.49 22.78
C VAL A 482 -16.06 14.19 21.69
N ASP A 483 -16.91 15.18 21.40
CA ASP A 483 -17.81 15.16 20.25
C ASP A 483 -17.35 16.21 19.24
N LEU A 484 -16.52 15.78 18.30
CA LEU A 484 -15.90 16.64 17.27
C LEU A 484 -16.08 16.00 15.89
N ALA A 485 -16.28 16.85 14.90
CA ALA A 485 -16.31 16.46 13.50
C ALA A 485 -15.63 17.50 12.60
N SER A 486 -15.11 17.02 11.48
CA SER A 486 -14.56 17.84 10.41
C SER A 486 -15.08 17.36 9.06
N GLY A 487 -15.32 18.30 8.15
CA GLY A 487 -15.65 18.04 6.75
C GLY A 487 -14.74 18.88 5.85
N LEU A 488 -14.22 18.26 4.81
CA LEU A 488 -13.40 18.89 3.79
C LEU A 488 -14.02 18.61 2.42
N ILE A 489 -14.01 19.62 1.55
CA ILE A 489 -14.43 19.50 0.15
C ILE A 489 -13.19 19.69 -0.71
N LEU A 490 -12.78 18.61 -1.37
CA LEU A 490 -11.73 18.64 -2.39
C LEU A 490 -12.40 18.51 -3.75
N CYS A 491 -11.92 19.26 -4.73
CA CYS A 491 -12.36 19.12 -6.10
C CYS A 491 -11.24 19.45 -7.08
N SER A 492 -11.48 19.22 -8.36
CA SER A 492 -10.61 19.73 -9.41
C SER A 492 -10.76 21.25 -9.51
N VAL A 493 -9.71 21.97 -9.92
CA VAL A 493 -9.79 23.44 -10.15
C VAL A 493 -10.86 23.80 -11.16
N ALA A 494 -11.15 22.92 -12.14
CA ALA A 494 -12.23 23.13 -13.09
C ALA A 494 -13.62 22.96 -12.45
N ALA A 495 -13.79 22.02 -11.52
CA ALA A 495 -15.02 21.90 -10.74
C ALA A 495 -15.20 23.10 -9.79
N ALA A 496 -14.12 23.59 -9.17
CA ALA A 496 -14.13 24.78 -8.34
C ALA A 496 -14.57 26.03 -9.13
N GLU A 497 -13.99 26.26 -10.31
CA GLU A 497 -14.36 27.37 -11.19
C GLU A 497 -15.81 27.26 -11.67
N ALA A 498 -16.24 26.07 -12.10
CA ALA A 498 -17.61 25.83 -12.55
C ALA A 498 -18.65 26.05 -11.44
N ALA A 499 -18.30 25.71 -10.19
CA ALA A 499 -19.14 25.96 -9.01
C ALA A 499 -19.08 27.42 -8.51
N GLY A 500 -18.28 28.29 -9.15
CA GLY A 500 -18.14 29.68 -8.76
C GLY A 500 -17.39 29.88 -7.44
N VAL A 501 -16.55 28.93 -7.02
CA VAL A 501 -15.74 29.04 -5.81
C VAL A 501 -14.69 30.15 -6.00
N PRO A 502 -14.66 31.17 -5.15
CA PRO A 502 -13.64 32.22 -5.20
C PRO A 502 -12.21 31.67 -5.08
N GLN A 503 -11.27 32.14 -5.90
CA GLN A 503 -9.90 31.61 -5.92
C GLN A 503 -9.09 31.91 -4.65
N ASP A 504 -9.45 32.94 -3.89
CA ASP A 504 -8.89 33.23 -2.56
C ASP A 504 -9.30 32.17 -1.50
N LYS A 505 -10.24 31.28 -1.83
CA LYS A 505 -10.57 30.10 -1.02
C LYS A 505 -9.75 28.86 -1.37
N TRP A 506 -8.92 28.91 -2.40
CA TRP A 506 -8.23 27.73 -2.92
C TRP A 506 -6.97 27.43 -2.11
N VAL A 507 -6.90 26.21 -1.55
CA VAL A 507 -5.68 25.68 -0.92
C VAL A 507 -5.30 24.38 -1.62
N PHE A 508 -4.10 24.31 -2.14
CA PHE A 508 -3.63 23.19 -2.93
C PHE A 508 -2.87 22.18 -2.06
N PRO A 509 -3.17 20.87 -2.17
CA PRO A 509 -2.25 19.84 -1.74
C PRO A 509 -1.09 19.76 -2.76
N HIS A 510 0.15 19.90 -2.28
CA HIS A 510 1.36 19.81 -3.11
C HIS A 510 1.90 18.39 -3.20
N ALA A 511 1.88 17.68 -2.08
CA ALA A 511 2.33 16.30 -1.98
C ALA A 511 1.66 15.60 -0.79
N GLY A 512 1.48 14.30 -0.91
CA GLY A 512 1.15 13.42 0.20
C GLY A 512 2.11 12.25 0.25
N ALA A 513 2.44 11.75 1.44
CA ALA A 513 3.20 10.50 1.56
C ALA A 513 2.68 9.66 2.73
N SER A 514 2.77 8.33 2.61
CA SER A 514 2.42 7.40 3.69
C SER A 514 3.46 6.29 3.81
N GLY A 515 3.53 5.68 4.98
CA GLY A 515 4.47 4.61 5.30
C GLY A 515 4.27 4.08 6.71
N HIS A 516 5.02 3.06 7.10
CA HIS A 516 4.96 2.50 8.45
C HIS A 516 6.35 2.09 8.96
N ASP A 517 6.55 2.18 10.26
CA ASP A 517 7.73 1.62 10.93
C ASP A 517 7.62 0.09 11.05
N GLU A 518 8.65 -0.54 11.60
CA GLU A 518 8.53 -1.92 12.10
C GLU A 518 7.29 -2.04 12.99
N TRP A 519 6.48 -3.06 12.66
CA TRP A 519 5.08 -3.08 13.03
C TRP A 519 4.90 -3.17 14.55
N PHE A 520 5.62 -4.11 15.16
CA PHE A 520 5.65 -4.30 16.60
C PHE A 520 6.74 -3.42 17.21
N VAL A 521 6.36 -2.64 18.22
CA VAL A 521 7.27 -1.68 18.89
C VAL A 521 8.45 -2.41 19.50
N SER A 522 8.20 -3.57 20.09
CA SER A 522 9.19 -4.46 20.69
C SER A 522 10.22 -5.02 19.71
N GLU A 523 9.95 -4.97 18.40
CA GLU A 523 10.88 -5.43 17.36
C GLU A 523 11.71 -4.28 16.77
N ARG A 524 11.38 -3.01 17.09
CA ARG A 524 12.12 -1.86 16.59
C ARG A 524 13.57 -1.85 17.09
N ALA A 525 14.51 -1.53 16.21
CA ALA A 525 15.91 -1.33 16.58
C ALA A 525 16.08 -0.27 17.69
N SER A 526 15.28 0.80 17.63
CA SER A 526 15.20 1.85 18.64
C SER A 526 13.73 2.17 18.93
N LEU A 527 13.39 2.28 20.22
CA LEU A 527 12.05 2.73 20.65
C LEU A 527 11.87 4.25 20.45
N ALA A 528 12.98 4.99 20.40
CA ALA A 528 12.97 6.45 20.38
C ALA A 528 13.02 7.04 18.96
N ALA A 529 12.81 6.26 17.89
CA ALA A 529 12.97 6.70 16.50
C ALA A 529 11.91 6.16 15.55
N SER A 530 11.74 6.87 14.43
CA SER A 530 10.83 6.49 13.35
C SER A 530 11.51 6.73 11.99
N PRO A 531 12.20 5.70 11.45
CA PRO A 531 12.66 5.72 10.06
C PRO A 531 11.55 6.04 9.06
N ALA A 532 10.31 5.63 9.33
CA ALA A 532 9.17 5.87 8.45
C ALA A 532 8.82 7.36 8.34
N ILE A 533 8.69 8.09 9.46
CA ILE A 533 8.43 9.54 9.43
C ILE A 533 9.52 10.27 8.63
N ARG A 534 10.79 9.90 8.84
CA ARG A 534 11.91 10.48 8.12
C ARG A 534 11.81 10.26 6.61
N ALA A 535 11.48 9.03 6.19
CA ALA A 535 11.36 8.67 4.78
C ALA A 535 10.19 9.41 4.10
N ILE A 536 9.01 9.43 4.72
CA ILE A 536 7.83 10.09 4.15
C ILE A 536 7.97 11.61 4.15
N GLY A 537 8.59 12.19 5.17
CA GLY A 537 8.87 13.62 5.26
C GLY A 537 9.77 14.08 4.12
N ARG A 538 10.90 13.39 3.91
CA ARG A 538 11.78 13.66 2.77
C ARG A 538 11.09 13.50 1.42
N ALA A 539 10.29 12.46 1.25
CA ALA A 539 9.58 12.21 -0.01
C ALA A 539 8.55 13.32 -0.31
N ALA A 540 7.72 13.70 0.67
CA ALA A 540 6.69 14.71 0.49
C ALA A 540 7.29 16.11 0.26
N LEU A 541 8.23 16.54 1.10
CA LEU A 541 8.91 17.83 0.98
C LEU A 541 9.70 17.92 -0.35
N GLY A 542 10.43 16.85 -0.70
CA GLY A 542 11.19 16.79 -1.96
C GLY A 542 10.30 16.82 -3.21
N HIS A 543 9.10 16.24 -3.17
CA HIS A 543 8.13 16.32 -4.28
C HIS A 543 7.49 17.71 -4.38
N ALA A 544 7.15 18.31 -3.24
CA ALA A 544 6.64 19.68 -3.16
C ALA A 544 7.69 20.73 -3.57
N GLY A 545 8.99 20.38 -3.48
CA GLY A 545 10.10 21.26 -3.85
C GLY A 545 10.43 22.30 -2.79
N VAL A 546 10.18 21.99 -1.52
CA VAL A 546 10.43 22.84 -0.35
C VAL A 546 11.24 22.06 0.69
N SER A 547 11.95 22.76 1.58
CA SER A 547 12.57 22.16 2.77
C SER A 547 11.68 22.31 4.00
N ILE A 548 12.07 21.71 5.13
CA ILE A 548 11.29 21.86 6.37
C ILE A 548 11.42 23.28 6.97
N GLU A 549 12.47 24.01 6.59
CA GLU A 549 12.69 25.41 6.97
C GLU A 549 11.73 26.36 6.25
N ASP A 550 11.27 25.99 5.05
CA ASP A 550 10.29 26.75 4.26
C ASP A 550 8.84 26.54 4.73
N VAL A 551 8.60 25.65 5.71
CA VAL A 551 7.27 25.37 6.24
C VAL A 551 7.04 26.20 7.51
N GLU A 552 6.16 27.20 7.40
CA GLU A 552 5.79 28.08 8.52
C GLU A 552 4.70 27.47 9.41
N GLU A 553 3.71 26.80 8.80
CA GLU A 553 2.56 26.25 9.52
C GLU A 553 2.69 24.74 9.73
N VAL A 554 2.74 24.29 10.98
CA VAL A 554 2.99 22.87 11.30
C VAL A 554 1.92 22.33 12.25
N ASP A 555 1.36 21.16 11.91
CA ASP A 555 0.61 20.35 12.85
C ASP A 555 1.16 18.93 12.93
N LEU A 556 1.82 18.64 14.05
CA LEU A 556 2.29 17.30 14.37
C LEU A 556 1.23 16.53 15.16
N TYR A 557 0.95 15.28 14.76
CA TYR A 557 0.01 14.43 15.47
C TYR A 557 0.46 14.22 16.92
N SER A 558 -0.41 14.54 17.88
CA SER A 558 0.01 14.80 19.26
C SER A 558 -0.74 14.00 20.32
N CYS A 559 -0.95 12.69 20.12
CA CYS A 559 -1.61 11.86 21.13
C CYS A 559 -0.86 11.83 22.47
N PHE A 560 0.47 11.90 22.41
CA PHE A 560 1.39 11.95 23.55
C PHE A 560 2.67 12.74 23.19
N PRO A 561 3.41 13.28 24.17
CA PRO A 561 4.66 14.01 23.94
C PRO A 561 5.73 13.28 23.13
N SER A 562 5.92 11.99 23.38
CA SER A 562 6.87 11.18 22.64
C SER A 562 6.58 11.14 21.14
N ALA A 563 5.31 11.11 20.72
CA ALA A 563 4.95 11.13 19.31
C ALA A 563 5.42 12.44 18.63
N VAL A 564 5.18 13.58 19.28
CA VAL A 564 5.59 14.90 18.79
C VAL A 564 7.12 15.03 18.78
N GLN A 565 7.79 14.60 19.85
CA GLN A 565 9.25 14.67 19.94
C GLN A 565 9.93 13.80 18.87
N ILE A 566 9.41 12.60 18.61
CA ILE A 566 9.92 11.73 17.54
C ILE A 566 9.67 12.39 16.19
N ALA A 567 8.43 12.82 15.90
CA ALA A 567 8.09 13.43 14.61
C ALA A 567 8.92 14.69 14.34
N ALA A 568 9.05 15.58 15.33
CA ALA A 568 9.83 16.80 15.21
C ALA A 568 11.30 16.48 14.89
N ARG A 569 11.91 15.53 15.62
CA ARG A 569 13.30 15.13 15.35
C ARG A 569 13.49 14.52 13.97
N GLU A 570 12.59 13.63 13.54
CA GLU A 570 12.71 12.97 12.23
C GLU A 570 12.47 13.91 11.05
N LEU A 571 11.73 14.99 11.27
CA LEU A 571 11.48 16.05 10.27
C LEU A 571 12.51 17.19 10.34
N GLY A 572 13.28 17.32 11.43
CA GLY A 572 14.24 18.43 11.60
C GLY A 572 13.66 19.67 12.28
N LEU A 573 12.56 19.53 13.03
CA LEU A 573 11.89 20.61 13.75
C LEU A 573 12.38 20.70 15.20
N PRO A 574 12.71 21.91 15.71
CA PRO A 574 12.96 22.12 17.13
C PRO A 574 11.67 21.93 17.95
N THR A 575 11.79 21.37 19.15
CA THR A 575 10.62 21.14 20.03
C THR A 575 10.31 22.33 20.94
N ASP A 576 11.22 23.28 21.04
CA ASP A 576 11.22 24.42 21.95
C ASP A 576 11.14 25.78 21.26
N ASP A 577 10.95 25.81 19.94
CA ASP A 577 10.78 27.05 19.18
C ASP A 577 9.39 27.67 19.42
N PRO A 578 9.30 28.85 20.08
CA PRO A 578 8.03 29.51 20.33
C PRO A 578 7.50 30.24 19.09
N ALA A 579 8.35 30.56 18.11
CA ALA A 579 7.95 31.26 16.90
C ALA A 579 7.24 30.34 15.90
N ARG A 580 7.54 29.03 15.97
CA ARG A 580 6.88 28.00 15.15
C ARG A 580 6.30 26.88 16.02
N PRO A 581 5.10 27.07 16.60
CA PRO A 581 4.41 26.02 17.34
C PRO A 581 4.23 24.76 16.49
N LEU A 582 4.43 23.59 17.10
CA LEU A 582 4.29 22.29 16.42
C LEU A 582 2.82 21.83 16.29
N THR A 583 1.88 22.75 16.45
CA THR A 583 0.45 22.54 16.23
C THR A 583 -0.22 23.84 15.81
N VAL A 584 -1.21 23.72 14.92
CA VAL A 584 -2.14 24.80 14.60
C VAL A 584 -3.47 24.65 15.31
N THR A 585 -3.81 23.42 15.75
CA THR A 585 -5.09 23.14 16.44
C THR A 585 -5.01 23.29 17.95
N GLY A 586 -3.85 23.05 18.55
CA GLY A 586 -3.67 22.87 19.99
C GLY A 586 -3.59 21.42 20.46
N GLY A 587 -3.60 20.45 19.53
CA GLY A 587 -3.34 19.03 19.80
C GLY A 587 -4.45 18.25 20.47
N LEU A 588 -4.33 16.91 20.44
CA LEU A 588 -5.36 15.98 20.89
C LEU A 588 -5.71 16.08 22.39
N THR A 589 -4.84 16.63 23.23
CA THR A 589 -5.13 16.84 24.65
C THR A 589 -6.15 17.97 24.84
N PHE A 590 -5.90 19.14 24.23
CA PHE A 590 -6.63 20.37 24.53
C PHE A 590 -7.67 20.71 23.45
N ALA A 591 -7.27 20.64 22.17
CA ALA A 591 -8.21 20.78 21.05
C ALA A 591 -9.26 19.65 21.06
N GLY A 592 -8.90 18.51 21.63
CA GLY A 592 -9.70 17.29 21.67
C GLY A 592 -9.19 16.29 20.65
N GLY A 593 -9.19 15.01 21.02
CA GLY A 593 -8.72 13.92 20.19
C GLY A 593 -9.90 13.11 19.66
N PRO A 594 -10.49 13.46 18.50
CA PRO A 594 -11.54 12.67 17.87
C PRO A 594 -10.96 11.40 17.24
N GLY A 595 -10.36 10.54 18.08
CA GLY A 595 -9.84 9.23 17.72
C GLY A 595 -9.01 9.26 16.44
N ASN A 596 -9.52 8.62 15.40
CA ASN A 596 -8.85 8.48 14.12
C ASN A 596 -8.84 9.77 13.28
N ASN A 597 -9.72 10.74 13.58
CA ASN A 597 -10.04 11.87 12.72
C ASN A 597 -9.29 13.16 13.08
N TYR A 598 -8.29 13.15 13.96
CA TYR A 598 -7.59 14.40 14.32
C TYR A 598 -6.95 15.11 13.12
N GLY A 599 -6.32 14.38 12.19
CA GLY A 599 -5.57 14.98 11.08
C GLY A 599 -6.41 15.87 10.14
N SER A 600 -7.69 15.57 9.95
CA SER A 600 -8.59 16.40 9.12
C SER A 600 -9.01 17.68 9.84
N HIS A 601 -9.03 17.70 11.18
CA HIS A 601 -9.16 18.96 11.94
C HIS A 601 -7.91 19.83 11.79
N ALA A 602 -6.71 19.24 11.76
CA ALA A 602 -5.48 19.96 11.50
C ALA A 602 -5.48 20.60 10.11
N VAL A 603 -5.82 19.83 9.07
CA VAL A 603 -5.94 20.35 7.71
C VAL A 603 -7.02 21.44 7.61
N ALA A 604 -8.17 21.30 8.29
CA ALA A 604 -9.20 22.34 8.29
C ALA A 604 -8.72 23.68 8.87
N VAL A 605 -7.84 23.66 9.87
CA VAL A 605 -7.23 24.88 10.44
C VAL A 605 -6.10 25.40 9.54
N LEU A 606 -5.26 24.52 8.97
CA LEU A 606 -4.23 24.92 8.00
C LEU A 606 -4.85 25.64 6.80
N VAL A 607 -5.98 25.15 6.29
CA VAL A 607 -6.70 25.81 5.19
C VAL A 607 -7.06 27.26 5.51
N GLN A 608 -7.47 27.55 6.75
CA GLN A 608 -7.77 28.93 7.16
C GLN A 608 -6.50 29.76 7.21
N ARG A 609 -5.45 29.27 7.87
CA ARG A 609 -4.17 30.00 7.99
C ARG A 609 -3.49 30.27 6.65
N LEU A 610 -3.50 29.29 5.75
CA LEU A 610 -2.91 29.42 4.41
C LEU A 610 -3.72 30.34 3.48
N ARG A 611 -5.00 30.61 3.78
CA ARG A 611 -5.76 31.64 3.08
C ARG A 611 -5.43 33.04 3.63
N ASP A 612 -5.17 33.15 4.92
CA ASP A 612 -4.75 34.40 5.57
C ASP A 612 -3.32 34.78 5.15
N GLU A 613 -2.44 33.81 4.96
CA GLU A 613 -1.05 33.96 4.51
C GLU A 613 -0.77 33.13 3.23
N PRO A 614 -1.20 33.59 2.03
CA PRO A 614 -1.17 32.77 0.80
C PRO A 614 0.20 32.31 0.30
N GLY A 615 1.28 32.95 0.76
CA GLY A 615 2.65 32.61 0.42
C GLY A 615 3.25 31.48 1.27
N ALA A 616 2.61 31.14 2.40
CA ALA A 616 3.12 30.17 3.34
C ALA A 616 2.90 28.71 2.88
N PHE A 617 3.69 27.81 3.43
CA PHE A 617 3.51 26.36 3.35
C PHE A 617 3.07 25.79 4.70
N GLY A 618 2.12 24.87 4.62
CA GLY A 618 1.59 24.13 5.75
C GLY A 618 1.91 22.65 5.66
N LEU A 619 2.16 22.02 6.80
CA LEU A 619 2.42 20.59 6.92
C LEU A 619 1.56 19.98 8.02
N SER A 620 0.84 18.90 7.67
CA SER A 620 0.06 18.11 8.62
C SER A 620 0.59 16.69 8.64
N THR A 621 0.76 16.13 9.84
CA THR A 621 1.06 14.71 10.05
C THR A 621 -0.09 14.00 10.76
N SER A 622 -0.20 12.72 10.49
CA SER A 622 -1.26 11.85 10.99
C SER A 622 -0.64 10.50 11.31
N LEU A 623 -0.98 9.94 12.46
CA LEU A 623 -0.28 8.79 13.02
C LEU A 623 -1.26 7.74 13.56
N GLY A 624 -0.99 6.47 13.27
CA GLY A 624 -1.76 5.32 13.73
C GLY A 624 -1.00 4.41 14.70
N TRP A 625 -1.74 3.81 15.64
CA TRP A 625 -1.24 2.91 16.67
C TRP A 625 -0.11 3.52 17.53
N TYR A 626 1.05 2.86 17.61
CA TYR A 626 2.15 3.18 18.51
C TYR A 626 3.30 3.83 17.74
N ALA A 627 3.01 4.94 17.06
CA ALA A 627 3.86 5.50 16.01
C ALA A 627 4.20 4.45 14.94
N THR A 628 3.21 3.66 14.53
CA THR A 628 3.41 2.54 13.60
C THR A 628 3.09 2.97 12.18
N LYS A 629 1.91 3.56 11.96
CA LYS A 629 1.45 4.02 10.65
C LYS A 629 1.56 5.53 10.57
N HIS A 630 1.97 6.06 9.42
CA HIS A 630 2.23 7.48 9.25
C HIS A 630 1.67 7.96 7.91
N SER A 631 1.09 9.16 7.91
CA SER A 631 0.71 9.89 6.70
C SER A 631 0.99 11.37 6.89
N ILE A 632 1.51 12.01 5.84
CA ILE A 632 1.88 13.43 5.81
C ILE A 632 1.28 14.10 4.57
N GLY A 633 0.94 15.39 4.70
CA GLY A 633 0.52 16.24 3.59
C GLY A 633 1.18 17.62 3.66
N VAL A 634 1.54 18.16 2.49
CA VAL A 634 2.09 19.51 2.31
C VAL A 634 1.08 20.35 1.53
N TYR A 635 0.82 21.57 2.00
CA TYR A 635 -0.27 22.43 1.53
C TYR A 635 0.20 23.87 1.33
N SER A 636 -0.39 24.59 0.37
CA SER A 636 -0.24 26.04 0.24
C SER A 636 -1.37 26.61 -0.61
N ALA A 637 -1.73 27.89 -0.44
CA ALA A 637 -2.61 28.59 -1.38
C ALA A 637 -1.90 28.93 -2.71
N THR A 638 -0.58 28.82 -2.75
CA THR A 638 0.18 28.90 -4.00
C THR A 638 0.02 27.58 -4.79
N PRO A 639 -0.33 27.61 -6.10
CA PRO A 639 -0.48 26.40 -6.89
C PRO A 639 0.81 25.58 -7.01
N PRO A 640 0.74 24.24 -7.08
CA PRO A 640 1.91 23.38 -7.11
C PRO A 640 2.67 23.49 -8.44
N GLN A 641 3.98 23.27 -8.42
CA GLN A 641 4.83 23.27 -9.64
C GLN A 641 4.79 21.94 -10.39
N ARG A 642 4.45 20.86 -9.68
CA ARG A 642 4.31 19.50 -10.20
C ARG A 642 2.90 18.99 -9.89
N PRO A 643 2.35 18.06 -10.69
CA PRO A 643 1.11 17.39 -10.33
C PRO A 643 1.23 16.74 -8.94
N PHE A 644 0.13 16.79 -8.19
CA PHE A 644 0.05 16.11 -6.90
C PHE A 644 0.38 14.62 -7.04
N ARG A 645 1.06 14.06 -6.04
CA ARG A 645 1.27 12.62 -5.90
C ARG A 645 1.10 12.18 -4.45
N HIS A 646 0.45 11.03 -4.26
CA HIS A 646 0.49 10.24 -3.03
C HIS A 646 1.65 9.22 -3.07
N LEU A 647 2.75 9.56 -2.42
CA LEU A 647 4.00 8.79 -2.43
C LEU A 647 4.00 7.67 -1.37
N GLN A 648 4.65 6.57 -1.69
CA GLN A 648 4.88 5.42 -0.80
C GLN A 648 6.37 5.06 -0.82
N PRO A 649 7.25 5.88 -0.20
CA PRO A 649 8.69 5.63 -0.25
C PRO A 649 9.06 4.34 0.47
N ILE A 650 10.14 3.71 0.02
CA ILE A 650 10.74 2.58 0.73
C ILE A 650 11.28 3.08 2.08
N VAL A 651 10.88 2.41 3.17
CA VAL A 651 11.36 2.71 4.52
C VAL A 651 12.55 1.80 4.84
N GLU A 652 13.73 2.41 4.91
CA GLU A 652 14.95 1.73 5.36
C GLU A 652 14.94 1.57 6.88
N ASN A 653 14.43 0.41 7.34
CA ASN A 653 14.45 0.06 8.75
C ASN A 653 15.81 -0.52 9.14
N PRO A 654 16.41 -0.07 10.26
CA PRO A 654 17.54 -0.78 10.84
C PRO A 654 17.13 -2.21 11.25
N PRO A 655 18.08 -3.14 11.43
CA PRO A 655 17.78 -4.53 11.77
C PRO A 655 16.84 -4.64 12.98
N SER A 656 15.74 -5.37 12.79
CA SER A 656 14.74 -5.61 13.84
C SER A 656 15.33 -6.46 14.97
N ARG A 657 14.87 -6.24 16.19
CA ARG A 657 15.29 -7.00 17.38
C ARG A 657 14.38 -8.21 17.57
N PRO A 658 14.93 -9.40 17.81
CA PRO A 658 14.16 -10.54 18.29
C PRO A 658 13.49 -10.19 19.62
N VAL A 659 12.26 -10.64 19.80
CA VAL A 659 11.50 -10.44 21.04
C VAL A 659 11.34 -11.78 21.75
N ARG A 660 11.61 -11.79 23.06
CA ARG A 660 11.46 -12.98 23.92
C ARG A 660 10.36 -12.76 24.95
N THR A 661 9.53 -13.78 25.10
CA THR A 661 8.53 -13.88 26.18
C THR A 661 9.12 -14.50 27.45
N ASP A 662 10.27 -15.14 27.34
CA ASP A 662 11.00 -15.84 28.40
C ASP A 662 12.50 -15.52 28.31
N HIS A 663 13.09 -15.13 29.44
CA HIS A 663 14.53 -14.91 29.56
C HIS A 663 14.95 -15.10 31.01
N ALA A 664 16.07 -15.79 31.22
CA ALA A 664 16.75 -15.87 32.50
C ALA A 664 18.23 -15.54 32.28
N GLY A 665 18.73 -14.57 33.03
CA GLY A 665 20.11 -14.11 32.94
C GLY A 665 20.24 -12.59 32.86
N PRO A 666 21.42 -12.09 32.47
CA PRO A 666 21.73 -10.67 32.51
C PRO A 666 21.01 -9.91 31.39
N GLY A 667 20.83 -8.60 31.62
CA GLY A 667 20.33 -7.64 30.64
C GLY A 667 20.64 -6.20 31.05
N VAL A 668 20.19 -5.26 30.23
CA VAL A 668 20.29 -3.81 30.48
C VAL A 668 18.92 -3.18 30.31
N LEU A 669 18.47 -2.38 31.28
CA LEU A 669 17.20 -1.66 31.19
C LEU A 669 17.25 -0.60 30.09
N GLU A 670 16.44 -0.75 29.05
CA GLU A 670 16.34 0.20 27.92
C GLU A 670 15.28 1.28 28.18
N ALA A 671 14.12 0.87 28.66
CA ALA A 671 12.95 1.72 28.82
C ALA A 671 12.04 1.13 29.90
N TYR A 672 11.20 1.98 30.50
CA TYR A 672 10.17 1.52 31.44
C TYR A 672 8.92 2.39 31.39
N THR A 673 7.85 1.88 31.96
CA THR A 673 6.65 2.65 32.33
C THR A 673 6.03 2.07 33.60
N VAL A 674 5.28 2.89 34.33
CA VAL A 674 4.59 2.49 35.55
C VAL A 674 3.13 2.95 35.46
N PRO A 675 2.18 2.05 35.14
CA PRO A 675 0.75 2.35 35.21
C PRO A 675 0.29 2.68 36.64
N TYR A 676 -0.65 3.62 36.76
CA TYR A 676 -1.24 4.03 38.03
C TYR A 676 -2.74 3.77 38.07
N SER A 677 -3.23 3.37 39.24
CA SER A 677 -4.66 3.28 39.52
C SER A 677 -5.30 4.66 39.56
N ARG A 678 -6.64 4.72 39.59
CA ARG A 678 -7.36 6.01 39.74
C ARG A 678 -7.08 6.70 41.08
N ASP A 679 -6.71 5.93 42.10
CA ASP A 679 -6.39 6.43 43.44
C ASP A 679 -4.92 6.91 43.54
N GLY A 680 -4.13 6.77 42.47
CA GLY A 680 -2.76 7.26 42.39
C GLY A 680 -1.70 6.25 42.83
N GLU A 681 -2.07 4.98 43.02
CA GLU A 681 -1.15 3.92 43.42
C GLU A 681 -0.49 3.25 42.19
N PRO A 682 0.84 3.01 42.19
CA PRO A 682 1.49 2.23 41.15
C PRO A 682 0.94 0.79 41.07
N GLU A 683 0.50 0.35 39.89
CA GLU A 683 -0.06 -0.99 39.72
C GLU A 683 1.01 -2.04 39.40
N ALA A 684 1.96 -1.69 38.54
CA ALA A 684 3.08 -2.53 38.12
C ALA A 684 4.14 -1.69 37.42
N ALA A 685 5.35 -2.21 37.32
CA ALA A 685 6.37 -1.77 36.38
C ALA A 685 6.29 -2.59 35.10
N VAL A 686 6.38 -1.93 33.94
CA VAL A 686 6.65 -2.60 32.66
C VAL A 686 8.04 -2.18 32.19
N LEU A 687 8.90 -3.15 31.94
CA LEU A 687 10.32 -2.95 31.63
C LEU A 687 10.61 -3.48 30.22
N SER A 688 11.35 -2.70 29.44
CA SER A 688 12.05 -3.18 28.24
C SER A 688 13.51 -3.44 28.60
N VAL A 689 13.94 -4.70 28.54
CA VAL A 689 15.30 -5.12 28.85
C VAL A 689 15.96 -5.66 27.59
N LEU A 690 17.18 -5.22 27.32
CA LEU A 690 17.99 -5.75 26.23
C LEU A 690 18.99 -6.77 26.75
N THR A 691 18.98 -7.95 26.15
CA THR A 691 19.90 -9.05 26.46
C THR A 691 21.27 -8.81 25.80
N PRO A 692 22.35 -9.47 26.25
CA PRO A 692 23.68 -9.32 25.65
C PRO A 692 23.75 -9.60 24.14
N ASP A 693 22.87 -10.47 23.63
CA ASP A 693 22.75 -10.81 22.20
C ASP A 693 21.79 -9.89 21.41
N GLY A 694 21.31 -8.81 22.03
CA GLY A 694 20.54 -7.76 21.36
C GLY A 694 19.03 -8.02 21.26
N ALA A 695 18.52 -9.12 21.80
CA ALA A 695 17.09 -9.39 21.90
C ALA A 695 16.43 -8.49 22.95
N ARG A 696 15.13 -8.22 22.77
CA ARG A 696 14.32 -7.46 23.72
C ARG A 696 13.41 -8.38 24.50
N VAL A 697 13.39 -8.19 25.82
CA VAL A 697 12.49 -8.88 26.75
C VAL A 697 11.58 -7.83 27.35
N LEU A 698 10.27 -8.06 27.29
CA LEU A 698 9.28 -7.24 27.96
C LEU A 698 8.84 -7.91 29.24
N LEU A 699 9.02 -7.23 30.36
CA LEU A 699 8.74 -7.78 31.69
C LEU A 699 7.70 -6.93 32.40
N ARG A 700 6.82 -7.58 33.15
CA ARG A 700 5.89 -6.93 34.08
C ARG A 700 6.25 -7.36 35.49
N SER A 701 6.54 -6.40 36.36
CA SER A 701 6.93 -6.66 37.76
C SER A 701 6.06 -5.86 38.73
N THR A 702 5.70 -6.48 39.85
CA THR A 702 5.03 -5.83 41.00
C THR A 702 5.95 -5.80 42.23
N GLN A 703 7.25 -6.04 42.03
CA GLN A 703 8.26 -5.99 43.08
C GLN A 703 8.36 -4.58 43.67
N PRO A 704 8.19 -4.39 44.99
CA PRO A 704 8.29 -3.07 45.64
C PRO A 704 9.60 -2.36 45.32
N GLU A 705 10.72 -3.08 45.36
CA GLU A 705 12.06 -2.55 45.09
C GLU A 705 12.22 -2.01 43.65
N ILE A 706 11.54 -2.63 42.68
CA ILE A 706 11.53 -2.15 41.30
C ILE A 706 10.64 -0.92 41.17
N LEU A 707 9.43 -0.94 41.76
CA LEU A 707 8.53 0.21 41.74
C LEU A 707 9.16 1.45 42.40
N GLU A 708 9.80 1.29 43.55
CA GLU A 708 10.54 2.34 44.25
C GLU A 708 11.67 2.90 43.38
N ALA A 709 12.45 2.03 42.73
CA ALA A 709 13.54 2.47 41.86
C ALA A 709 13.08 3.25 40.61
N LEU A 710 11.94 2.87 40.02
CA LEU A 710 11.43 3.51 38.80
C LEU A 710 10.64 4.80 39.06
N THR A 711 10.07 4.94 40.27
CA THR A 711 9.27 6.09 40.67
C THR A 711 10.05 7.10 41.53
N GLY A 712 11.24 6.71 41.99
CA GLY A 712 12.17 7.56 42.72
C GLY A 712 12.83 8.66 41.87
N ALA A 713 13.69 9.45 42.50
CA ALA A 713 14.40 10.56 41.86
C ALA A 713 15.57 10.10 40.96
N ASP A 714 16.06 8.90 41.19
CA ASP A 714 17.17 8.31 40.45
C ASP A 714 16.66 7.64 39.17
N ASP A 715 17.45 7.70 38.10
CA ASP A 715 17.06 7.16 36.80
C ASP A 715 17.75 5.82 36.54
N PRO A 716 16.99 4.70 36.57
CA PRO A 716 17.54 3.37 36.43
C PRO A 716 17.76 2.96 34.96
N VAL A 717 17.35 3.77 33.99
CA VAL A 717 17.60 3.45 32.57
C VAL A 717 19.11 3.31 32.32
N ARG A 718 19.47 2.31 31.52
CA ARG A 718 20.83 1.83 31.26
C ARG A 718 21.51 1.08 32.41
N ARG A 719 20.84 0.81 33.54
CA ARG A 719 21.42 -0.06 34.57
C ARG A 719 21.42 -1.53 34.16
N PRO A 720 22.43 -2.30 34.59
CA PRO A 720 22.39 -3.75 34.44
C PRO A 720 21.33 -4.36 35.35
N VAL A 721 20.64 -5.36 34.83
CA VAL A 721 19.64 -6.15 35.54
C VAL A 721 19.95 -7.63 35.41
N GLU A 722 19.56 -8.41 36.41
CA GLU A 722 19.44 -9.87 36.33
C GLU A 722 17.95 -10.22 36.29
N VAL A 723 17.56 -11.06 35.33
CA VAL A 723 16.20 -11.59 35.21
C VAL A 723 16.23 -13.05 35.65
N ALA A 724 15.48 -13.38 36.70
CA ALA A 724 15.36 -14.75 37.18
C ALA A 724 14.43 -15.58 36.28
N ALA A 725 14.48 -16.91 36.43
CA ALA A 725 13.68 -17.84 35.61
C ALA A 725 12.15 -17.69 35.80
N ASP A 726 11.71 -17.12 36.91
CA ASP A 726 10.31 -16.80 37.19
C ASP A 726 9.91 -15.38 36.74
N GLY A 727 10.83 -14.63 36.12
CA GLY A 727 10.62 -13.27 35.66
C GLY A 727 10.92 -12.18 36.70
N ALA A 728 11.34 -12.53 37.92
CA ALA A 728 11.77 -11.55 38.92
C ALA A 728 13.00 -10.77 38.43
N VAL A 729 13.02 -9.46 38.67
CA VAL A 729 14.10 -8.57 38.20
C VAL A 729 14.89 -8.04 39.37
N THR A 730 16.20 -7.90 39.22
CA THR A 730 17.06 -7.26 40.23
C THR A 730 18.10 -6.38 39.54
N PHE A 731 18.28 -5.15 40.01
CA PHE A 731 19.39 -4.30 39.57
C PHE A 731 20.71 -4.83 40.14
N THR A 732 21.69 -5.13 39.29
CA THR A 732 22.97 -5.71 39.72
C THR A 732 24.09 -4.67 39.90
N GLY A 733 23.79 -3.40 39.63
CA GLY A 733 24.71 -2.28 39.81
C GLY A 733 24.07 -0.94 39.43
N THR A 734 24.75 0.16 39.80
CA THR A 734 24.30 1.53 39.51
C THR A 734 24.93 2.12 38.26
N ASP A 735 26.05 1.55 37.79
CA ASP A 735 26.78 2.00 36.61
C ASP A 735 25.95 1.83 35.33
N ARG A 736 25.82 2.91 34.56
CA ARG A 736 25.08 2.91 33.28
C ARG A 736 25.90 2.21 32.20
N ARG A 737 25.29 1.26 31.51
CA ARG A 737 25.87 0.50 30.40
C ARG A 737 25.37 1.00 29.04
N SER A 738 26.17 0.80 28.01
CA SER A 738 25.69 0.95 26.62
C SER A 738 24.62 -0.10 26.34
N LEU A 739 23.59 0.29 25.60
CA LEU A 739 22.57 -0.65 25.15
C LEU A 739 23.18 -1.62 24.11
N PRO A 740 22.93 -2.94 24.23
CA PRO A 740 23.30 -3.90 23.19
C PRO A 740 22.73 -3.50 21.83
N ALA A 741 23.56 -3.58 20.78
CA ALA A 741 23.12 -3.35 19.41
C ALA A 741 22.08 -4.41 18.99
N PRO A 742 21.17 -4.10 18.04
CA PRO A 742 20.36 -5.14 17.41
C PRO A 742 21.27 -6.22 16.78
N PRO A 743 20.82 -7.49 16.73
CA PRO A 743 21.56 -8.50 16.00
C PRO A 743 21.61 -8.18 14.49
N PRO A 744 22.55 -8.77 13.75
CA PRO A 744 22.61 -8.62 12.30
C PRO A 744 21.27 -9.01 11.65
N ALA A 745 20.89 -8.28 10.60
CA ALA A 745 19.67 -8.61 9.86
C ALA A 745 19.77 -10.03 9.27
N PRO A 746 18.66 -10.81 9.28
CA PRO A 746 18.65 -12.17 8.74
C PRO A 746 18.78 -12.21 7.22
N VAL A 747 18.59 -11.08 6.54
CA VAL A 747 18.86 -10.87 5.11
C VAL A 747 19.63 -9.57 4.95
N LEU A 748 20.71 -9.60 4.17
CA LEU A 748 21.49 -8.43 3.78
C LEU A 748 21.20 -8.10 2.32
N VAL A 749 21.11 -6.82 1.98
CA VAL A 749 20.87 -6.35 0.62
C VAL A 749 21.97 -5.37 0.22
N GLU A 750 22.59 -5.60 -0.94
CA GLU A 750 23.64 -4.74 -1.49
C GLU A 750 23.30 -4.39 -2.95
N ARG A 751 23.39 -3.11 -3.31
CA ARG A 751 23.17 -2.63 -4.68
C ARG A 751 24.51 -2.47 -5.41
N ARG A 752 24.67 -3.12 -6.57
CA ARG A 752 25.84 -3.02 -7.45
C ARG A 752 25.39 -2.64 -8.85
N GLY A 753 25.27 -1.33 -9.10
CA GLY A 753 24.71 -0.81 -10.35
C GLY A 753 23.30 -1.39 -10.60
N PRO A 754 23.01 -2.04 -11.75
CA PRO A 754 21.71 -2.63 -12.03
C PRO A 754 21.44 -3.94 -11.29
N VAL A 755 22.42 -4.51 -10.57
CA VAL A 755 22.29 -5.79 -9.85
C VAL A 755 22.02 -5.58 -8.35
N THR A 756 21.09 -6.36 -7.79
CA THR A 756 20.81 -6.39 -6.34
C THR A 756 21.24 -7.74 -5.76
N VAL A 757 22.21 -7.73 -4.85
CA VAL A 757 22.67 -8.93 -4.13
C VAL A 757 21.85 -9.07 -2.84
N ILE A 758 21.22 -10.22 -2.67
CA ILE A 758 20.40 -10.58 -1.51
C ILE A 758 21.07 -11.78 -0.83
N THR A 759 21.52 -11.58 0.41
CA THR A 759 22.29 -12.58 1.16
C THR A 759 21.50 -13.08 2.36
N LEU A 760 21.19 -14.38 2.40
CA LEU A 760 20.67 -15.05 3.59
C LEU A 760 21.76 -15.05 4.68
N ASN A 761 21.46 -14.53 5.86
CA ASN A 761 22.47 -14.21 6.87
C ASN A 761 22.13 -14.81 8.25
N ARG A 762 22.18 -16.14 8.32
CA ARG A 762 22.19 -16.94 9.56
C ARG A 762 23.23 -18.07 9.46
N PRO A 763 24.51 -17.75 9.23
CA PRO A 763 25.55 -18.74 8.91
C PRO A 763 25.73 -19.79 10.02
N GLU A 764 25.49 -19.42 11.28
CA GLU A 764 25.59 -20.30 12.46
C GLU A 764 24.62 -21.48 12.44
N VAL A 765 23.53 -21.39 11.67
CA VAL A 765 22.59 -22.49 11.40
C VAL A 765 22.48 -22.79 9.90
N ARG A 766 23.54 -22.51 9.13
CA ARG A 766 23.61 -22.75 7.68
C ARG A 766 22.44 -22.10 6.91
N ASN A 767 22.10 -20.87 7.31
CA ASN A 767 21.05 -20.05 6.71
C ASN A 767 19.67 -20.71 6.71
N ALA A 768 19.37 -21.52 7.73
CA ALA A 768 18.03 -22.09 7.89
C ALA A 768 16.97 -20.97 7.97
N VAL A 769 15.84 -21.16 7.29
CA VAL A 769 14.79 -20.15 7.15
C VAL A 769 13.78 -20.31 8.28
N ASN A 770 13.72 -19.31 9.16
CA ASN A 770 12.63 -19.09 10.11
C ASN A 770 11.67 -18.00 9.57
N LEU A 771 10.61 -17.65 10.31
CA LEU A 771 9.64 -16.67 9.84
C LEU A 771 10.29 -15.29 9.62
N ALA A 772 11.15 -14.85 10.54
CA ALA A 772 11.85 -13.57 10.42
C ALA A 772 12.72 -13.47 9.15
N MET A 773 13.42 -14.54 8.78
CA MET A 773 14.19 -14.59 7.53
C MET A 773 13.26 -14.59 6.30
N ALA A 774 12.15 -15.32 6.34
CA ALA A 774 11.17 -15.34 5.24
C ALA A 774 10.55 -13.95 5.00
N GLU A 775 10.13 -13.26 6.06
CA GLU A 775 9.59 -11.89 5.95
C GLU A 775 10.65 -10.89 5.47
N ALA A 776 11.89 -11.01 5.94
CA ALA A 776 12.99 -10.17 5.47
C ALA A 776 13.33 -10.42 3.99
N LEU A 777 13.28 -11.68 3.54
CA LEU A 777 13.47 -12.04 2.14
C LEU A 777 12.33 -11.50 1.26
N GLU A 778 11.08 -11.61 1.71
CA GLU A 778 9.93 -11.03 1.01
C GLU A 778 10.10 -9.52 0.81
N ARG A 779 10.49 -8.80 1.87
CA ARG A 779 10.76 -7.35 1.81
C ARG A 779 11.89 -7.01 0.84
N ALA A 780 12.97 -7.77 0.85
CA ALA A 780 14.11 -7.55 -0.05
C ALA A 780 13.71 -7.73 -1.53
N ILE A 781 12.90 -8.74 -1.83
CA ILE A 781 12.43 -9.02 -3.19
C ILE A 781 11.38 -7.99 -3.63
N ASP A 782 10.48 -7.57 -2.74
CA ASP A 782 9.53 -6.49 -3.00
C ASP A 782 10.23 -5.17 -3.34
N ALA A 783 11.26 -4.80 -2.57
CA ALA A 783 12.06 -3.62 -2.84
C ALA A 783 12.78 -3.71 -4.19
N PHE A 784 13.34 -4.88 -4.51
CA PHE A 784 13.97 -5.15 -5.81
C PHE A 784 12.97 -5.04 -6.97
N GLU A 785 11.74 -5.53 -6.82
CA GLU A 785 10.72 -5.41 -7.87
C GLU A 785 10.28 -3.96 -8.08
N ALA A 786 10.15 -3.17 -7.00
CA ALA A 786 9.71 -1.78 -7.05
C ALA A 786 10.77 -0.81 -7.59
N ASP A 787 12.07 -1.11 -7.45
CA ASP A 787 13.17 -0.26 -7.93
C ASP A 787 13.28 -0.30 -9.47
N PRO A 788 12.96 0.78 -10.21
CA PRO A 788 13.04 0.80 -11.67
C PRO A 788 14.47 0.66 -12.21
N ASP A 789 15.49 1.01 -11.41
CA ASP A 789 16.90 0.90 -11.80
C ASP A 789 17.42 -0.52 -11.57
N ALA A 790 16.70 -1.36 -10.81
CA ALA A 790 17.07 -2.74 -10.53
C ALA A 790 16.58 -3.68 -11.62
N GLN A 791 17.52 -4.42 -12.22
CA GLN A 791 17.27 -5.29 -13.36
C GLN A 791 17.42 -6.77 -13.04
N VAL A 792 18.41 -7.16 -12.21
CA VAL A 792 18.71 -8.57 -11.89
C VAL A 792 19.00 -8.70 -10.40
N ALA A 793 18.50 -9.77 -9.78
CA ALA A 793 18.83 -10.11 -8.39
C ALA A 793 19.74 -11.35 -8.33
N VAL A 794 20.67 -11.37 -7.37
CA VAL A 794 21.47 -12.54 -7.01
C VAL A 794 21.12 -12.93 -5.58
N LEU A 795 20.57 -14.13 -5.37
CA LEU A 795 20.34 -14.71 -4.05
C LEU A 795 21.54 -15.58 -3.66
N THR A 796 22.12 -15.34 -2.49
CA THR A 796 23.26 -16.11 -1.96
C THR A 796 23.13 -16.35 -0.45
N GLY A 797 24.00 -17.17 0.13
CA GLY A 797 24.04 -17.44 1.58
C GLY A 797 25.38 -17.03 2.21
N ALA A 798 25.33 -16.47 3.41
CA ALA A 798 26.52 -16.14 4.19
C ALA A 798 27.18 -17.39 4.79
N GLY A 799 28.49 -17.33 5.06
CA GLY A 799 29.21 -18.35 5.83
C GLY A 799 29.47 -19.68 5.13
N GLY A 800 29.56 -19.69 3.80
CA GLY A 800 30.00 -20.86 3.01
C GLY A 800 28.93 -21.95 2.82
N ALA A 801 27.67 -21.66 3.15
CA ALA A 801 26.53 -22.51 2.82
C ALA A 801 25.41 -21.65 2.25
N PHE A 802 24.71 -22.13 1.23
CA PHE A 802 23.57 -21.42 0.66
C PHE A 802 22.39 -21.42 1.64
N CYS A 803 21.79 -22.58 1.90
CA CYS A 803 20.66 -22.72 2.82
C CYS A 803 20.38 -24.19 3.14
N SER A 804 20.17 -24.53 4.41
CA SER A 804 19.77 -25.87 4.85
C SER A 804 18.25 -26.10 4.93
N GLY A 805 17.44 -25.15 4.47
CA GLY A 805 15.98 -25.22 4.45
C GLY A 805 15.31 -24.67 5.71
N MET A 806 14.11 -25.16 6.02
CA MET A 806 13.32 -24.66 7.15
C MET A 806 14.02 -24.88 8.51
N ASP A 807 13.96 -23.89 9.39
CA ASP A 807 14.42 -24.01 10.78
C ASP A 807 13.53 -24.97 11.58
N LEU A 808 13.95 -26.23 11.69
CA LEU A 808 13.20 -27.28 12.38
C LEU A 808 13.03 -27.01 13.89
N LYS A 809 13.92 -26.24 14.51
CA LYS A 809 13.75 -25.85 15.92
C LYS A 809 12.61 -24.83 16.05
N GLY A 810 12.46 -23.93 15.09
CA GLY A 810 11.31 -23.03 14.96
C GLY A 810 10.01 -23.80 14.70
N ALA A 811 10.02 -24.74 13.75
CA ALA A 811 8.87 -25.56 13.43
C ALA A 811 8.35 -26.37 14.63
N ALA A 812 9.24 -26.88 15.49
CA ALA A 812 8.86 -27.57 16.73
C ALA A 812 8.11 -26.66 17.73
N ARG A 813 8.24 -25.33 17.60
CA ARG A 813 7.50 -24.33 18.38
C ARG A 813 6.25 -23.80 17.65
N GLY A 814 5.89 -24.38 16.49
CA GLY A 814 4.77 -23.97 15.67
C GLY A 814 5.06 -22.80 14.72
N GLU A 815 6.33 -22.40 14.58
CA GLU A 815 6.75 -21.33 13.66
C GLU A 815 7.03 -21.92 12.26
N PHE A 816 6.25 -21.51 11.26
CA PHE A 816 6.48 -21.90 9.87
C PHE A 816 6.93 -20.67 9.06
N PRO A 817 7.96 -20.77 8.20
CA PRO A 817 8.43 -19.67 7.36
C PRO A 817 7.47 -19.45 6.18
N MET A 818 6.30 -18.90 6.47
CA MET A 818 5.23 -18.63 5.50
C MET A 818 4.85 -17.16 5.59
N THR A 819 4.98 -16.47 4.47
CA THR A 819 4.56 -15.07 4.33
C THR A 819 3.21 -14.98 3.63
N GLU A 820 2.45 -13.92 3.91
CA GLU A 820 1.11 -13.74 3.33
C GLU A 820 1.16 -13.50 1.82
N LYS A 821 2.15 -12.74 1.33
CA LYS A 821 2.21 -12.29 -0.07
C LYS A 821 3.02 -13.22 -0.97
N ARG A 822 4.16 -13.74 -0.52
CA ARG A 822 5.07 -14.60 -1.33
C ARG A 822 5.10 -16.06 -0.91
N GLY A 823 4.37 -16.43 0.13
CA GLY A 823 4.16 -17.82 0.54
C GLY A 823 5.37 -18.45 1.24
N PRO A 824 5.64 -19.76 1.00
CA PRO A 824 6.70 -20.48 1.69
C PRO A 824 8.08 -19.85 1.47
N LEU A 825 8.89 -19.85 2.53
CA LEU A 825 10.25 -19.33 2.57
C LEU A 825 10.35 -17.83 2.18
N GLY A 826 9.24 -17.10 2.08
CA GLY A 826 9.23 -15.67 1.73
C GLY A 826 9.38 -15.38 0.24
N LEU A 827 9.36 -16.41 -0.62
CA LEU A 827 9.69 -16.26 -2.04
C LEU A 827 9.03 -17.31 -2.95
N ALA A 828 8.80 -18.52 -2.45
CA ALA A 828 8.66 -19.69 -3.32
C ALA A 828 7.33 -19.76 -4.10
N ALA A 829 6.25 -19.17 -3.59
CA ALA A 829 4.96 -19.15 -4.28
C ALA A 829 4.88 -18.04 -5.34
N LYS A 830 5.56 -16.91 -5.12
CA LYS A 830 5.54 -15.76 -6.03
C LYS A 830 6.97 -15.20 -6.22
N PRO A 831 7.76 -15.81 -7.13
CA PRO A 831 9.08 -15.31 -7.52
C PRO A 831 8.98 -13.92 -8.20
N PRO A 832 10.08 -13.14 -8.26
CA PRO A 832 10.06 -11.83 -8.92
C PRO A 832 9.90 -11.95 -10.43
N VAL A 833 9.23 -10.97 -11.06
CA VAL A 833 9.11 -10.90 -12.54
C VAL A 833 10.43 -10.54 -13.22
N LYS A 834 11.34 -9.92 -12.47
CA LYS A 834 12.71 -9.63 -12.90
C LYS A 834 13.61 -10.86 -12.67
N PRO A 835 14.68 -11.03 -13.46
CA PRO A 835 15.60 -12.16 -13.32
C PRO A 835 16.19 -12.34 -11.92
N LEU A 836 16.25 -13.60 -11.47
CA LEU A 836 16.84 -14.05 -10.22
C LEU A 836 17.88 -15.15 -10.49
N ILE A 837 19.08 -14.97 -9.95
CA ILE A 837 20.17 -15.95 -10.00
C ILE A 837 20.41 -16.49 -8.60
N ALA A 838 20.48 -17.81 -8.41
CA ALA A 838 20.98 -18.40 -7.18
C ALA A 838 22.50 -18.62 -7.29
N ALA A 839 23.25 -18.05 -6.35
CA ALA A 839 24.68 -18.27 -6.15
C ALA A 839 24.88 -19.24 -4.98
N VAL A 840 25.05 -20.52 -5.30
CA VAL A 840 25.05 -21.61 -4.32
C VAL A 840 26.47 -22.02 -3.92
N GLU A 841 26.87 -21.64 -2.71
CA GLU A 841 28.04 -22.19 -2.02
C GLU A 841 27.63 -23.35 -1.10
N GLY A 842 28.44 -24.40 -1.01
CA GLY A 842 28.21 -25.51 -0.08
C GLY A 842 26.85 -26.21 -0.26
N HIS A 843 25.98 -26.16 0.74
CA HIS A 843 24.74 -26.94 0.77
C HIS A 843 23.50 -26.10 0.39
N ALA A 844 22.73 -26.58 -0.58
CA ALA A 844 21.35 -26.18 -0.85
C ALA A 844 20.41 -27.38 -0.58
N LEU A 845 19.95 -27.52 0.65
CA LEU A 845 19.17 -28.69 1.10
C LEU A 845 17.77 -28.31 1.56
N ALA A 846 16.83 -29.23 1.40
CA ALA A 846 15.42 -29.05 1.74
C ALA A 846 14.87 -27.75 1.13
N GLY A 847 14.22 -26.89 1.92
CA GLY A 847 13.80 -25.56 1.49
C GLY A 847 14.92 -24.70 0.85
N GLY A 848 16.19 -24.92 1.16
CA GLY A 848 17.30 -24.25 0.47
C GLY A 848 17.47 -24.70 -0.97
N CYS A 849 17.25 -25.98 -1.26
CA CYS A 849 17.15 -26.47 -2.64
C CYS A 849 15.93 -25.87 -3.33
N GLU A 850 14.80 -25.76 -2.63
CA GLU A 850 13.58 -25.13 -3.16
C GLU A 850 13.79 -23.65 -3.52
N LEU A 851 14.54 -22.90 -2.69
CA LEU A 851 14.93 -21.52 -3.00
C LEU A 851 15.86 -21.43 -4.22
N ALA A 852 16.81 -22.36 -4.38
CA ALA A 852 17.65 -22.40 -5.58
C ALA A 852 16.83 -22.74 -6.83
N LEU A 853 15.86 -23.65 -6.73
CA LEU A 853 14.98 -24.03 -7.83
C LEU A 853 14.02 -22.91 -8.25
N VAL A 854 13.71 -21.97 -7.34
CA VAL A 854 12.93 -20.77 -7.63
C VAL A 854 13.71 -19.77 -8.51
N ALA A 855 15.05 -19.77 -8.45
CA ALA A 855 15.85 -18.90 -9.29
C ALA A 855 15.82 -19.36 -10.76
N ASP A 856 15.85 -18.39 -11.67
CA ASP A 856 15.83 -18.63 -13.11
C ASP A 856 17.13 -19.33 -13.55
N LEU A 857 18.26 -18.89 -12.98
CA LEU A 857 19.59 -19.42 -13.25
C LEU A 857 20.29 -19.80 -11.95
N ILE A 858 21.14 -20.82 -12.01
CA ILE A 858 21.92 -21.30 -10.87
C ILE A 858 23.40 -21.30 -11.25
N VAL A 859 24.21 -20.62 -10.44
CA VAL A 859 25.67 -20.73 -10.40
C VAL A 859 26.03 -21.41 -9.10
N ALA A 860 26.86 -22.46 -9.13
CA ALA A 860 27.16 -23.25 -7.95
C ALA A 860 28.66 -23.53 -7.80
N ALA A 861 29.10 -23.77 -6.55
CA ALA A 861 30.44 -24.26 -6.30
C ALA A 861 30.59 -25.68 -6.85
N GLU A 862 31.78 -26.02 -7.33
CA GLU A 862 32.10 -27.37 -7.84
C GLU A 862 31.81 -28.48 -6.80
N ASP A 863 31.99 -28.17 -5.52
CA ASP A 863 31.76 -29.06 -4.38
C ASP A 863 30.37 -28.94 -3.74
N ALA A 864 29.48 -28.10 -4.31
CA ALA A 864 28.15 -27.88 -3.76
C ALA A 864 27.26 -29.14 -3.85
N GLN A 865 26.31 -29.24 -2.92
CA GLN A 865 25.37 -30.35 -2.78
C GLN A 865 23.93 -29.85 -2.77
N PHE A 866 23.07 -30.46 -3.57
CA PHE A 866 21.65 -30.12 -3.69
C PHE A 866 20.77 -31.29 -3.30
N GLY A 867 19.65 -31.06 -2.64
CA GLY A 867 18.73 -32.16 -2.35
C GLY A 867 17.49 -31.78 -1.57
N ILE A 868 16.50 -32.66 -1.61
CA ILE A 868 15.23 -32.55 -0.88
C ILE A 868 15.07 -33.74 0.10
N PRO A 869 15.76 -33.70 1.26
CA PRO A 869 15.79 -34.81 2.21
C PRO A 869 14.56 -34.86 3.15
N GLU A 870 13.48 -34.15 2.83
CA GLU A 870 12.21 -34.13 3.55
C GLU A 870 11.59 -35.52 3.75
N PRO A 871 11.58 -36.45 2.77
CA PRO A 871 11.01 -37.79 2.96
C PRO A 871 11.69 -38.57 4.10
N LYS A 872 13.00 -38.37 4.29
CA LYS A 872 13.77 -38.98 5.41
C LYS A 872 13.32 -38.47 6.78
N ARG A 873 12.53 -37.40 6.82
CA ARG A 873 11.98 -36.75 8.03
C ARG A 873 10.45 -36.86 8.10
N GLY A 874 9.84 -37.67 7.23
CA GLY A 874 8.37 -37.80 7.15
C GLY A 874 7.67 -36.55 6.62
N LEU A 875 8.37 -35.71 5.87
CA LEU A 875 7.87 -34.47 5.28
C LEU A 875 7.93 -34.54 3.74
N ALA A 876 7.37 -33.55 3.07
CA ALA A 876 7.50 -33.35 1.62
C ALA A 876 8.05 -31.95 1.32
N ALA A 877 8.85 -31.83 0.26
CA ALA A 877 9.36 -30.55 -0.26
C ALA A 877 8.21 -29.77 -0.95
N ALA A 878 7.38 -29.15 -0.10
CA ALA A 878 6.11 -28.52 -0.46
C ALA A 878 6.21 -27.00 -0.70
N ALA A 879 7.39 -26.39 -0.59
CA ALA A 879 7.64 -25.04 -1.10
C ALA A 879 7.86 -25.03 -2.63
N GLY A 880 7.60 -26.15 -3.30
CA GLY A 880 7.64 -26.30 -4.75
C GLY A 880 8.81 -27.14 -5.25
N GLY A 881 9.59 -27.76 -4.37
CA GLY A 881 10.72 -28.62 -4.74
C GLY A 881 10.31 -29.77 -5.64
N VAL A 882 9.28 -30.54 -5.27
CA VAL A 882 8.80 -31.66 -6.10
C VAL A 882 8.20 -31.21 -7.44
N LEU A 883 7.64 -30.00 -7.51
CA LEU A 883 7.08 -29.43 -8.74
C LEU A 883 8.21 -29.01 -9.69
N ARG A 884 9.12 -28.16 -9.20
CA ARG A 884 10.20 -27.57 -10.00
C ARG A 884 11.28 -28.57 -10.39
N LEU A 885 11.52 -29.61 -9.58
CA LEU A 885 12.40 -30.71 -10.02
C LEU A 885 11.84 -31.42 -11.25
N ARG A 886 10.53 -31.65 -11.31
CA ARG A 886 9.91 -32.32 -12.47
C ARG A 886 9.97 -31.46 -13.73
N GLU A 887 9.84 -30.15 -13.58
CA GLU A 887 9.90 -29.17 -14.66
C GLU A 887 11.33 -29.03 -15.21
N ARG A 888 12.35 -29.11 -14.35
CA ARG A 888 13.74 -28.78 -14.70
C ARG A 888 14.66 -29.99 -14.91
N LEU A 889 14.25 -31.19 -14.52
CA LEU A 889 15.06 -32.41 -14.65
C LEU A 889 14.31 -33.55 -15.35
N PRO A 890 15.03 -34.51 -15.95
CA PRO A 890 14.44 -35.76 -16.40
C PRO A 890 13.68 -36.45 -15.26
N ARG A 891 12.50 -36.99 -15.57
CA ARG A 891 11.57 -37.57 -14.57
C ARG A 891 12.27 -38.53 -13.62
N ASN A 892 13.12 -39.42 -14.12
CA ASN A 892 13.75 -40.45 -13.29
C ASN A 892 14.74 -39.86 -12.29
N VAL A 893 15.47 -38.79 -12.66
CA VAL A 893 16.37 -38.08 -11.75
C VAL A 893 15.56 -37.31 -10.70
N ALA A 894 14.49 -36.64 -11.12
CA ALA A 894 13.60 -35.95 -10.18
C ALA A 894 12.98 -36.94 -9.16
N MET A 895 12.58 -38.14 -9.61
CA MET A 895 12.09 -39.21 -8.74
C MET A 895 13.17 -39.78 -7.83
N GLU A 896 14.41 -39.91 -8.30
CA GLU A 896 15.55 -40.33 -7.47
C GLU A 896 15.73 -39.37 -6.30
N LEU A 897 15.85 -38.06 -6.57
CA LEU A 897 15.95 -37.03 -5.53
C LEU A 897 14.74 -37.04 -4.58
N ALA A 898 13.53 -37.11 -5.13
CA ALA A 898 12.28 -37.00 -4.36
C ALA A 898 11.93 -38.26 -3.54
N LEU A 899 12.34 -39.46 -3.95
CA LEU A 899 12.03 -40.69 -3.24
C LEU A 899 13.15 -41.11 -2.28
N THR A 900 14.41 -40.94 -2.67
CA THR A 900 15.55 -41.31 -1.82
C THR A 900 15.81 -40.25 -0.76
N GLY A 901 15.61 -38.96 -1.10
CA GLY A 901 16.04 -37.83 -0.28
C GLY A 901 17.58 -37.74 -0.13
N ASP A 902 18.34 -38.38 -1.03
CA ASP A 902 19.80 -38.26 -1.09
C ASP A 902 20.22 -36.96 -1.79
N PRO A 903 21.28 -36.28 -1.32
CA PRO A 903 21.82 -35.12 -2.02
C PRO A 903 22.56 -35.55 -3.30
N MET A 904 22.54 -34.67 -4.30
CA MET A 904 23.25 -34.81 -5.57
C MET A 904 24.33 -33.73 -5.72
N PRO A 905 25.55 -34.09 -6.16
CA PRO A 905 26.62 -33.12 -6.41
C PRO A 905 26.30 -32.13 -7.53
N ALA A 906 26.76 -30.89 -7.39
CA ALA A 906 26.59 -29.83 -8.38
C ALA A 906 27.13 -30.21 -9.76
N ALA A 907 28.28 -30.90 -9.82
CA ALA A 907 28.85 -31.38 -11.08
C ALA A 907 27.85 -32.22 -11.90
N ARG A 908 27.14 -33.14 -11.25
CA ARG A 908 26.13 -33.98 -11.91
C ARG A 908 24.91 -33.17 -12.35
N LEU A 909 24.48 -32.20 -11.54
CA LEU A 909 23.35 -31.34 -11.88
C LEU A 909 23.67 -30.34 -13.01
N ALA A 910 24.94 -29.95 -13.17
CA ALA A 910 25.41 -29.19 -14.32
C ALA A 910 25.36 -30.03 -15.61
N GLU A 911 25.81 -31.29 -15.58
CA GLU A 911 25.68 -32.21 -16.72
C GLU A 911 24.22 -32.42 -17.15
N LEU A 912 23.30 -32.38 -16.19
CA LEU A 912 21.86 -32.55 -16.42
C LEU A 912 21.15 -31.24 -16.82
N GLY A 913 21.87 -30.12 -16.89
CA GLY A 913 21.35 -28.82 -17.34
C GLY A 913 20.59 -28.02 -16.28
N LEU A 914 20.60 -28.44 -15.00
CA LEU A 914 19.98 -27.66 -13.92
C LEU A 914 20.85 -26.47 -13.50
N ILE A 915 22.18 -26.65 -13.50
CA ILE A 915 23.15 -25.62 -13.11
C ILE A 915 23.78 -25.02 -14.35
N ASN A 916 23.74 -23.68 -14.46
CA ASN A 916 24.20 -22.95 -15.64
C ASN A 916 25.71 -22.77 -15.68
N ALA A 917 26.36 -22.63 -14.51
CA ALA A 917 27.81 -22.51 -14.40
C ALA A 917 28.32 -23.05 -13.06
N LEU A 918 29.49 -23.69 -13.11
CA LEU A 918 30.25 -24.08 -11.92
C LEU A 918 31.38 -23.08 -11.70
N ALA A 919 31.70 -22.81 -10.45
CA ALA A 919 32.84 -21.99 -10.06
C ALA A 919 33.60 -22.66 -8.91
N PRO A 920 34.90 -22.34 -8.71
CA PRO A 920 35.61 -22.76 -7.52
C PRO A 920 34.90 -22.27 -6.25
N ALA A 921 35.00 -23.03 -5.16
CA ALA A 921 34.44 -22.63 -3.86
C ALA A 921 34.95 -21.24 -3.43
N GLY A 922 34.05 -20.39 -2.95
CA GLY A 922 34.32 -19.00 -2.60
C GLY A 922 34.37 -18.03 -3.80
N LYS A 923 34.11 -18.51 -5.03
CA LYS A 923 34.06 -17.69 -6.25
C LYS A 923 32.70 -17.69 -6.93
N VAL A 924 31.68 -18.30 -6.31
CA VAL A 924 30.35 -18.42 -6.92
C VAL A 924 29.66 -17.07 -7.04
N LEU A 925 29.78 -16.19 -6.05
CA LEU A 925 29.17 -14.86 -6.12
C LEU A 925 29.78 -14.01 -7.25
N ASP A 926 31.11 -14.05 -7.42
CA ASP A 926 31.79 -13.35 -8.50
C ASP A 926 31.27 -13.85 -9.87
N ALA A 927 31.20 -15.18 -10.06
CA ALA A 927 30.68 -15.78 -11.29
C ALA A 927 29.17 -15.49 -11.53
N ALA A 928 28.37 -15.42 -10.46
CA ALA A 928 26.96 -15.04 -10.54
C ALA A 928 26.79 -13.56 -10.91
N LEU A 929 27.66 -12.68 -10.41
CA LEU A 929 27.68 -11.26 -10.78
C LEU A 929 28.09 -11.07 -12.24
N ASP A 930 29.05 -11.84 -12.74
CA ASP A 930 29.42 -11.83 -14.17
C ASP A 930 28.24 -12.26 -15.05
N LEU A 931 27.52 -13.31 -14.63
CA LEU A 931 26.30 -13.75 -15.31
C LEU A 931 25.19 -12.70 -15.24
N ALA A 932 25.01 -12.04 -14.10
CA ALA A 932 24.05 -10.95 -13.93
C ALA A 932 24.40 -9.74 -14.83
N GLY A 933 25.69 -9.40 -14.93
CA GLY A 933 26.18 -8.33 -15.80
C GLY A 933 25.87 -8.58 -17.27
N ARG A 934 26.02 -9.82 -17.73
CA ARG A 934 25.62 -10.23 -19.09
C ARG A 934 24.12 -10.11 -19.35
N ILE A 935 23.28 -10.25 -18.32
CA ILE A 935 21.83 -10.05 -18.45
C ILE A 935 21.51 -8.56 -18.47
N ALA A 936 22.13 -7.77 -17.58
CA ALA A 936 21.86 -6.35 -17.38
C ALA A 936 22.28 -5.45 -18.56
N VAL A 937 23.09 -5.96 -19.50
CA VAL A 937 23.39 -5.25 -20.76
C VAL A 937 22.30 -5.43 -21.83
N ASN A 938 21.27 -6.24 -21.58
CA ASN A 938 20.15 -6.42 -22.50
C ASN A 938 18.96 -5.51 -22.11
N ALA A 939 18.08 -5.26 -23.08
CA ALA A 939 16.84 -4.51 -22.86
C ALA A 939 15.98 -5.15 -21.73
N PRO A 940 15.71 -4.43 -20.62
CA PRO A 940 14.98 -4.98 -19.48
C PRO A 940 13.58 -5.49 -19.84
N VAL A 941 12.90 -4.85 -20.79
CA VAL A 941 11.58 -5.31 -21.26
C VAL A 941 11.70 -6.66 -21.97
N SER A 942 12.67 -6.81 -22.88
CA SER A 942 12.92 -8.06 -23.60
C SER A 942 13.27 -9.22 -22.68
N VAL A 943 14.07 -8.96 -21.65
CA VAL A 943 14.45 -9.99 -20.67
C VAL A 943 13.24 -10.47 -19.86
N ARG A 944 12.42 -9.56 -19.32
CA ARG A 944 11.22 -9.91 -18.55
C ARG A 944 10.21 -10.69 -19.38
N VAL A 945 9.99 -10.26 -20.62
CA VAL A 945 9.10 -10.91 -21.58
C VAL A 945 9.58 -12.32 -21.93
N SER A 946 10.88 -12.47 -22.19
CA SER A 946 11.47 -13.79 -22.49
C SER A 946 11.30 -14.76 -21.33
N LYS A 947 11.58 -14.30 -20.10
CA LYS A 947 11.34 -15.08 -18.88
C LYS A 947 9.87 -15.50 -18.77
N ARG A 948 8.94 -14.54 -18.90
CA ARG A 948 7.50 -14.81 -18.79
C ARG A 948 7.02 -15.86 -19.79
N ILE A 949 7.49 -15.81 -21.04
CA ILE A 949 7.14 -16.81 -22.06
C ILE A 949 7.63 -18.20 -21.63
N VAL A 950 8.88 -18.31 -21.18
CA VAL A 950 9.44 -19.60 -20.72
C VAL A 950 8.65 -20.17 -19.55
N ASP A 951 8.30 -19.33 -18.56
CA ASP A 951 7.57 -19.75 -17.36
C ASP A 951 6.13 -20.17 -17.67
N GLU A 952 5.43 -19.41 -18.54
CA GLU A 952 4.02 -19.68 -18.85
C GLU A 952 3.82 -20.76 -19.91
N ALA A 953 4.83 -21.07 -20.76
CA ALA A 953 4.65 -21.96 -21.92
C ALA A 953 4.55 -23.45 -21.61
N VAL A 954 4.73 -23.86 -20.36
CA VAL A 954 4.85 -25.28 -19.96
C VAL A 954 3.65 -26.13 -20.38
N ASP A 955 2.44 -25.55 -20.38
CA ASP A 955 1.18 -26.23 -20.70
C ASP A 955 0.53 -25.77 -22.01
N TRP A 956 1.20 -24.92 -22.79
CA TRP A 956 0.66 -24.43 -24.05
C TRP A 956 0.63 -25.52 -25.11
N THR A 957 -0.47 -25.59 -25.86
CA THR A 957 -0.53 -26.43 -27.05
C THR A 957 0.22 -25.76 -28.21
N THR A 958 0.77 -26.53 -29.15
CA THR A 958 1.43 -25.99 -30.34
C THR A 958 0.55 -25.01 -31.11
N GLU A 959 -0.77 -25.24 -31.12
CA GLU A 959 -1.75 -24.39 -31.80
C GLU A 959 -1.88 -23.00 -31.17
N GLU A 960 -1.80 -22.91 -29.84
CA GLU A 960 -1.89 -21.62 -29.15
C GLU A 960 -0.55 -20.96 -28.83
N ALA A 961 0.55 -21.73 -28.85
CA ALA A 961 1.85 -21.28 -28.36
C ALA A 961 2.35 -20.03 -29.09
N PHE A 962 2.30 -20.00 -30.42
CA PHE A 962 2.72 -18.83 -31.20
C PHE A 962 1.81 -17.62 -31.00
N ARG A 963 0.52 -17.84 -30.71
CA ARG A 963 -0.41 -16.74 -30.41
C ARG A 963 -0.11 -16.15 -29.04
N ARG A 964 -0.07 -16.97 -27.98
CA ARG A 964 0.25 -16.53 -26.61
C ARG A 964 1.64 -15.93 -26.51
N GLN A 965 2.64 -16.57 -27.13
CA GLN A 965 3.97 -15.99 -27.28
C GLN A 965 3.89 -14.66 -28.02
N GLY A 966 3.17 -14.60 -29.14
CA GLY A 966 2.96 -13.37 -29.91
C GLY A 966 2.46 -12.22 -29.04
N ASP A 967 1.45 -12.48 -28.21
CA ASP A 967 0.78 -11.54 -27.28
C ASP A 967 1.69 -11.10 -26.11
N ILE A 968 2.64 -11.93 -25.69
CA ILE A 968 3.60 -11.60 -24.61
C ILE A 968 4.91 -11.02 -25.17
N ALA A 969 5.39 -11.52 -26.30
CA ALA A 969 6.63 -11.17 -27.00
C ALA A 969 6.58 -9.81 -27.68
N SER A 970 5.41 -9.45 -28.19
CA SER A 970 4.62 -8.56 -27.37
C SER A 970 5.34 -7.32 -26.86
N ALA A 971 5.03 -6.87 -25.65
CA ALA A 971 5.78 -5.95 -24.77
C ALA A 971 7.26 -5.58 -25.10
N ALA A 972 8.09 -6.47 -25.64
CA ALA A 972 9.44 -6.17 -26.11
C ALA A 972 9.54 -5.40 -27.46
N VAL A 973 8.94 -5.86 -28.57
CA VAL A 973 9.25 -5.41 -29.97
C VAL A 973 9.01 -3.93 -30.27
N LEU A 974 8.18 -3.27 -29.49
CA LEU A 974 7.67 -1.93 -29.71
C LEU A 974 7.92 -1.03 -28.47
N SER A 975 8.64 -1.55 -27.48
CA SER A 975 9.19 -0.76 -26.37
C SER A 975 10.12 0.35 -26.88
N GLU A 976 10.41 1.35 -26.04
CA GLU A 976 11.46 2.31 -26.34
C GLU A 976 12.82 1.62 -26.48
N ASP A 977 13.03 0.55 -25.70
CA ASP A 977 14.23 -0.28 -25.77
C ASP A 977 14.39 -0.93 -27.16
N ALA A 978 13.32 -1.42 -27.80
CA ALA A 978 13.44 -1.97 -29.15
C ALA A 978 13.85 -0.90 -30.18
N THR A 979 13.31 0.31 -30.06
CA THR A 979 13.67 1.44 -30.94
C THR A 979 15.15 1.82 -30.74
N GLU A 980 15.57 1.95 -29.48
CA GLU A 980 16.95 2.24 -29.11
C GLU A 980 17.91 1.13 -29.59
N GLY A 981 17.52 -0.14 -29.48
CA GLY A 981 18.35 -1.26 -29.93
C GLY A 981 18.64 -1.19 -31.43
N VAL A 982 17.63 -0.86 -32.24
CA VAL A 982 17.78 -0.65 -33.69
C VAL A 982 18.66 0.58 -33.98
N LEU A 983 18.45 1.68 -33.25
CA LEU A 983 19.21 2.92 -33.42
C LEU A 983 20.69 2.73 -33.07
N ALA A 984 20.97 2.19 -31.88
CA ALA A 984 22.32 1.94 -31.39
C ALA A 984 23.10 0.96 -32.29
N PHE A 985 22.42 -0.07 -32.81
CA PHE A 985 22.99 -0.98 -33.81
C PHE A 985 23.39 -0.25 -35.09
N THR A 986 22.51 0.62 -35.60
CA THR A 986 22.75 1.41 -36.81
C THR A 986 23.90 2.42 -36.61
N GLU A 987 23.95 3.05 -35.45
CA GLU A 987 24.95 4.05 -35.06
C GLU A 987 26.27 3.42 -34.54
N LYS A 988 26.33 2.09 -34.43
CA LYS A 988 27.47 1.33 -33.89
C LYS A 988 27.94 1.81 -32.51
N ARG A 989 26.99 2.16 -31.64
CA ARG A 989 27.25 2.55 -30.25
C ARG A 989 26.57 1.57 -29.27
N PRO A 990 26.98 1.55 -27.99
CA PRO A 990 26.23 0.83 -26.96
C PRO A 990 24.81 1.40 -26.83
N PRO A 991 23.80 0.53 -26.62
CA PRO A 991 22.43 0.96 -26.36
C PRO A 991 22.27 1.51 -24.94
N VAL A 992 21.32 2.44 -24.76
CA VAL A 992 20.92 3.01 -23.47
C VAL A 992 19.48 2.60 -23.15
N TRP A 993 19.34 1.53 -22.39
CA TRP A 993 18.02 1.00 -22.02
C TRP A 993 17.29 1.86 -21.00
N LYS A 994 15.99 2.03 -21.19
CA LYS A 994 15.10 2.77 -20.27
C LYS A 994 14.09 1.88 -19.56
N GLY A 995 13.96 0.62 -19.99
CA GLY A 995 13.09 -0.37 -19.34
C GLY A 995 11.59 -0.12 -19.51
N ARG A 996 11.20 0.65 -20.55
CA ARG A 996 9.83 1.03 -20.85
C ARG A 996 9.50 0.97 -22.34
#